data_AF-A0A7K1FU63-F1
#
_entry.id   AF-A0A7K1FU63-F1
#
_cell.length_a   1.000
_cell.length_b   1.000
_cell.length_c   1.000
_cell.angle_alpha   90.00
_cell.angle_beta   90.00
_cell.angle_gamma   90.00
#
_symmetry.space_group_name_H-M   'P 1'
#
loop_
_entity.id
_entity.type
_entity.pdbx_description
1 polymer ?
#
loop_
_entity_poly.entity_id
_entity_poly.type
_entity_poly.pdbx_seq_one_letter_code
_entity_poly.pdbx_strand_id
1 'polypeptide(L)'
;MNKLYTNNLISYVLFLLCIFTSIKTVAQHDDGPAKPSTAPNIVPSPPNSASLGLYGQVPLNQFTGNGSINIPLHSIKNGNLELPISLSYSSDGIKVDQYESNVGMGWALNAGGVITRQVYDYQDSYNGRLQKPNVPLNSPVMYNFLEQATSAPEVDTQPDIYNYNFGGLSGKFYLDDNNVPVEIEPSGLKFEVTSNFLELGTGISGPNRQPEIIITDTKGVKYFFGGGGGLETSLVRDLNLQGTRSEAIKTSWYLTKILDTMTNNVITLNYEVNYVEYLSGIDQTLEYKESNSYPQISLTTAKYNSSSSESILKEIISNDSRVTFSYSKRFTDNNFDFVKMDEINIYDNQNTLINKIGLNYVEYSGNSFSNYSYLPENIRNSPDYIKKRFYLNQITEHSNVSNSKIHKFEYYSPENLPARFSFAKDNYGVFNGKDNSTLISNEVPVPTYILHPVYNSFYTELANRKPDHNFGYFGLLKKITYPTKGSTTLVYEPHVGQKVTVPVYPASSNVNLTLFTAFGERSNSITKQLFSSYGQKIKLNTLSSINSACAEPDPHDPQATIYITDVATNTKIEFFNHENIGYETSLGFFYAFNPDSNLSDSVTFTLEANKSYIVTLEVTTPCVMANIGFNYYSDPITYQDVEPEIGGMRLSKTTKDNLLNGKVETEKYLYHGGTYISRAPIAYVRKTERYNTCESLTSVIRFSVSSSCLARIYSMQNVQYGYNVVNKSYGENFENGGEEFVYDITQDAMPYIVQGEEDKTTPFTNGFGAGRLLNHKAFKINSFGQHIILQETINEYKHDASKDKFVTGRLAYRSFEFYHWPAGLDNTVDCFPWNSPTLYSLNEYFVRSQWSYLNKTTQKDYDINGENPIIKETTYEYTNPLHCQPTSIVSKNSKGDTLKTKYSYAHESLTTVQGPQMQKLIDQNRIESPIKTQTFVNNVKTSESITKYEESTATSNLLLPKSVYANKLSTDIDISLDTDKKVTFDKYDDIGNVLQYTPEGGLPVAIIWGYNKTQPIAKVENATYDQAIAAYSSNENTFRSSLPNAMITTYTYKPLVGISTIRDPKGYTTTYTYDDLNRQQFVKDNDGKILSENQYHYKN
;
A
#
# COMPACT_ATOMS: atom_id res chain seq x y z
N MET A 1 -50.16 45.24 -59.31
CA MET A 1 -50.93 44.29 -60.14
C MET A 1 -49.93 43.51 -60.98
N ASN A 2 -49.95 42.18 -60.87
CA ASN A 2 -49.12 41.19 -61.58
C ASN A 2 -47.61 41.08 -61.26
N LYS A 3 -47.24 39.82 -61.02
CA LYS A 3 -45.90 39.20 -60.90
C LYS A 3 -45.12 39.49 -59.62
N LEU A 4 -45.25 38.59 -58.63
CA LEU A 4 -44.17 38.10 -57.74
C LEU A 4 -44.68 37.04 -56.73
N TYR A 5 -45.44 36.04 -57.20
CA TYR A 5 -46.00 34.95 -56.38
C TYR A 5 -45.52 33.55 -56.80
N THR A 6 -44.29 33.42 -57.31
CA THR A 6 -43.77 32.12 -57.78
C THR A 6 -42.31 31.81 -57.41
N ASN A 7 -41.70 32.50 -56.43
CA ASN A 7 -40.34 32.18 -55.96
C ASN A 7 -40.21 31.82 -54.47
N ASN A 8 -41.28 31.91 -53.67
CA ASN A 8 -41.24 31.51 -52.25
C ASN A 8 -41.83 30.12 -51.95
N LEU A 9 -42.50 29.48 -52.92
CA LEU A 9 -43.02 28.11 -52.75
C LEU A 9 -41.95 27.04 -53.01
N ILE A 10 -41.00 27.31 -53.92
CA ILE A 10 -39.89 26.38 -54.23
C ILE A 10 -38.90 26.30 -53.06
N SER A 11 -38.63 27.42 -52.37
CA SER A 11 -37.75 27.43 -51.19
C SER A 11 -38.37 26.73 -49.98
N TYR A 12 -39.70 26.77 -49.78
CA TYR A 12 -40.36 26.06 -48.69
C TYR A 12 -40.53 24.56 -48.95
N VAL A 13 -40.73 24.13 -50.20
CA VAL A 13 -40.78 22.71 -50.55
C VAL A 13 -39.39 22.06 -50.55
N LEU A 14 -38.32 22.78 -50.94
CA LEU A 14 -36.94 22.32 -50.76
C LEU A 14 -36.50 22.26 -49.28
N PHE A 15 -36.99 23.17 -48.43
CA PHE A 15 -36.69 23.14 -47.00
C PHE A 15 -37.44 22.01 -46.26
N LEU A 16 -38.67 21.65 -46.68
CA LEU A 16 -39.43 20.52 -46.12
C LEU A 16 -39.01 19.16 -46.68
N LEU A 17 -38.51 19.05 -47.93
CA LEU A 17 -37.94 17.79 -48.45
C LEU A 17 -36.55 17.45 -47.88
N CYS A 18 -35.78 18.46 -47.45
CA CYS A 18 -34.49 18.24 -46.77
C CYS A 18 -34.65 17.77 -45.32
N ILE A 19 -35.84 17.92 -44.72
CA ILE A 19 -36.15 17.45 -43.35
C ILE A 19 -36.62 15.97 -43.32
N PHE A 20 -36.96 15.38 -44.48
CA PHE A 20 -37.44 13.98 -44.57
C PHE A 20 -36.54 13.02 -45.37
N THR A 21 -35.35 13.43 -45.79
CA THR A 21 -34.39 12.55 -46.51
C THR A 21 -32.97 12.62 -45.92
N SER A 22 -32.85 12.52 -44.61
CA SER A 22 -31.62 12.00 -44.01
C SER A 22 -31.65 10.48 -44.09
N ILE A 23 -31.28 9.93 -45.25
CA ILE A 23 -30.79 8.56 -45.33
C ILE A 23 -29.59 8.53 -44.39
N LYS A 24 -29.70 7.79 -43.27
CA LYS A 24 -28.55 7.40 -42.48
C LYS A 24 -27.63 6.60 -43.42
N THR A 25 -26.64 7.26 -43.99
CA THR A 25 -25.40 6.57 -44.31
C THR A 25 -24.86 6.10 -42.97
N VAL A 26 -25.14 4.84 -42.64
CA VAL A 26 -24.41 4.13 -41.60
C VAL A 26 -23.01 3.93 -42.15
N ALA A 27 -22.16 4.95 -41.98
CA ALA A 27 -20.76 4.65 -41.72
C ALA A 27 -20.76 3.80 -40.44
N GLN A 28 -20.11 2.64 -40.49
CA GLN A 28 -19.93 1.77 -39.33
C GLN A 28 -19.15 2.54 -38.27
N HIS A 29 -19.87 3.23 -37.39
CA HIS A 29 -19.36 3.71 -36.13
C HIS A 29 -19.64 2.60 -35.11
N ASP A 30 -18.56 2.05 -34.56
CA ASP A 30 -18.55 1.00 -33.54
C ASP A 30 -19.06 1.63 -32.23
N ASP A 31 -20.38 1.80 -32.10
CA ASP A 31 -21.03 2.34 -30.89
C ASP A 31 -21.70 1.22 -30.09
N GLY A 32 -20.99 0.77 -29.07
CA GLY A 32 -21.54 0.25 -27.82
C GLY A 32 -20.58 0.63 -26.70
N PRO A 33 -21.04 1.16 -25.54
CA PRO A 33 -20.17 1.53 -24.44
C PRO A 33 -19.73 0.26 -23.70
N ALA A 34 -18.91 -0.57 -24.32
CA ALA A 34 -18.17 -1.58 -23.58
C ALA A 34 -17.18 -0.85 -22.67
N LYS A 35 -17.06 -1.26 -21.39
CA LYS A 35 -15.94 -0.83 -20.53
C LYS A 35 -14.67 -1.01 -21.39
N PRO A 36 -13.86 0.03 -21.67
CA PRO A 36 -12.67 -0.12 -22.47
C PRO A 36 -11.76 -1.12 -21.77
N SER A 37 -11.75 -2.32 -22.34
CA SER A 37 -11.04 -3.50 -21.87
C SER A 37 -9.56 -3.24 -22.10
N THR A 38 -8.78 -2.96 -21.04
CA THR A 38 -7.34 -3.28 -20.94
C THR A 38 -6.66 -2.92 -19.60
N ALA A 39 -7.35 -2.33 -18.61
CA ALA A 39 -6.79 -2.17 -17.26
C ALA A 39 -7.89 -2.02 -16.19
N PRO A 40 -7.68 -2.49 -14.94
CA PRO A 40 -8.62 -2.27 -13.85
C PRO A 40 -8.73 -0.79 -13.51
N ASN A 41 -9.95 -0.34 -13.21
CA ASN A 41 -10.22 1.04 -12.82
C ASN A 41 -10.03 1.23 -11.31
N ILE A 42 -8.77 1.24 -10.84
CA ILE A 42 -8.48 1.61 -9.44
C ILE A 42 -8.32 3.12 -9.35
N VAL A 43 -9.10 3.75 -8.48
CA VAL A 43 -9.00 5.17 -8.15
C VAL A 43 -8.14 5.31 -6.88
N PRO A 44 -6.90 5.82 -6.97
CA PRO A 44 -6.03 6.01 -5.80
C PRO A 44 -6.45 7.25 -4.99
N SER A 45 -6.09 7.26 -3.70
CA SER A 45 -6.23 8.43 -2.82
C SER A 45 -5.25 9.57 -3.21
N PRO A 46 -5.58 10.84 -2.91
CA PRO A 46 -4.70 11.98 -3.10
C PRO A 46 -3.36 11.87 -2.34
N PRO A 47 -2.32 12.66 -2.67
CA PRO A 47 -0.98 12.44 -2.15
C PRO A 47 -0.86 12.49 -0.62
N ASN A 48 -1.56 13.43 0.04
CA ASN A 48 -1.50 13.56 1.50
C ASN A 48 -2.09 12.34 2.22
N SER A 49 -3.31 11.93 1.87
CA SER A 49 -3.98 10.77 2.47
C SER A 49 -3.32 9.45 2.10
N ALA A 50 -2.81 9.31 0.88
CA ALA A 50 -2.04 8.13 0.46
C ALA A 50 -0.74 7.97 1.26
N SER A 51 -0.02 9.06 1.55
CA SER A 51 1.19 9.01 2.39
C SER A 51 0.90 8.56 3.82
N LEU A 52 -0.23 8.98 4.39
CA LEU A 52 -0.70 8.54 5.72
C LEU A 52 -1.17 7.09 5.72
N GLY A 53 -1.88 6.67 4.65
CA GLY A 53 -2.31 5.29 4.46
C GLY A 53 -1.13 4.33 4.38
N LEU A 54 -0.05 4.71 3.69
CA LEU A 54 1.18 3.91 3.62
C LEU A 54 1.80 3.67 4.99
N TYR A 55 1.89 4.69 5.83
CA TYR A 55 2.43 4.53 7.19
C TYR A 55 1.63 3.50 8.01
N GLY A 56 0.31 3.45 7.86
CA GLY A 56 -0.54 2.44 8.51
C GLY A 56 -0.49 1.04 7.89
N GLN A 57 -0.04 0.91 6.65
CA GLN A 57 0.03 -0.36 5.93
C GLN A 57 1.38 -1.08 6.04
N VAL A 58 2.40 -0.46 6.65
CA VAL A 58 3.73 -1.06 6.83
C VAL A 58 3.81 -1.67 8.24
N PRO A 59 3.45 -2.95 8.43
CA PRO A 59 3.76 -3.61 9.68
C PRO A 59 5.28 -3.79 9.77
N LEU A 60 5.82 -3.39 10.93
CA LEU A 60 7.09 -3.89 11.47
C LEU A 60 8.28 -3.72 10.51
N ASN A 61 8.79 -2.49 10.45
CA ASN A 61 10.01 -1.98 9.81
C ASN A 61 11.10 -3.03 9.42
N GLN A 62 11.37 -4.03 10.27
CA GLN A 62 12.31 -5.11 9.99
C GLN A 62 11.81 -6.17 8.99
N PHE A 63 10.56 -6.63 9.10
CA PHE A 63 9.99 -7.69 8.25
C PHE A 63 9.97 -7.31 6.76
N THR A 64 9.65 -6.05 6.46
CA THR A 64 9.64 -5.51 5.09
C THR A 64 10.97 -4.85 4.71
N GLY A 65 11.75 -4.42 5.70
CA GLY A 65 12.99 -3.68 5.48
C GLY A 65 12.80 -2.19 5.17
N ASN A 66 11.57 -1.66 5.31
CA ASN A 66 11.28 -0.25 5.05
C ASN A 66 11.90 0.67 6.10
N GLY A 67 12.73 1.63 5.69
CA GLY A 67 13.33 2.62 6.59
C GLY A 67 12.32 3.63 7.11
N SER A 68 11.62 3.33 8.21
CA SER A 68 10.68 4.24 8.86
C SER A 68 11.34 5.06 9.98
N ILE A 69 11.12 6.38 9.95
CA ILE A 69 11.56 7.34 10.98
C ILE A 69 10.35 8.11 11.49
N ASN A 70 10.32 8.40 12.79
CA ASN A 70 9.29 9.24 13.40
C ASN A 70 9.93 10.37 14.20
N ILE A 71 9.55 11.62 13.88
CA ILE A 71 9.99 12.84 14.57
C ILE A 71 8.79 13.40 15.35
N PRO A 72 8.72 13.18 16.67
CA PRO A 72 7.65 13.75 17.50
C PRO A 72 7.79 15.27 17.58
N LEU A 73 6.67 15.97 17.38
CA LEU A 73 6.62 17.44 17.37
C LEU A 73 5.88 17.99 18.59
N HIS A 74 4.68 17.47 18.88
CA HIS A 74 3.86 17.88 20.02
C HIS A 74 2.85 16.78 20.37
N SER A 75 2.14 16.90 21.49
CA SER A 75 1.04 16.01 21.86
C SER A 75 -0.05 16.83 22.54
N ILE A 76 -1.27 16.80 21.99
CA ILE A 76 -2.44 17.50 22.56
C ILE A 76 -3.08 16.57 23.58
N LYS A 77 -3.32 17.08 24.79
CA LYS A 77 -3.96 16.32 25.87
C LYS A 77 -5.26 16.99 26.29
N ASN A 78 -6.31 16.20 26.50
CA ASN A 78 -7.58 16.66 27.08
C ASN A 78 -8.19 15.54 27.94
N GLY A 79 -8.01 15.63 29.27
CA GLY A 79 -8.35 14.54 30.18
C GLY A 79 -7.57 13.25 29.85
N ASN A 80 -8.30 12.17 29.57
CA ASN A 80 -7.72 10.88 29.17
C ASN A 80 -7.39 10.79 27.67
N LEU A 81 -7.76 11.80 26.87
CA LEU A 81 -7.44 11.82 25.45
C LEU A 81 -6.03 12.36 25.22
N GLU A 82 -5.29 11.68 24.35
CA GLU A 82 -3.97 12.10 23.88
C GLU A 82 -3.92 11.98 22.35
N LEU A 83 -3.58 13.08 21.67
CA LEU A 83 -3.38 13.12 20.22
C LEU A 83 -1.95 13.55 19.90
N PRO A 84 -1.05 12.62 19.55
CA PRO A 84 0.31 12.98 19.14
C PRO A 84 0.33 13.67 17.77
N ILE A 85 1.20 14.67 17.64
CA ILE A 85 1.56 15.36 16.40
C ILE A 85 3.03 15.01 16.09
N SER A 86 3.27 14.38 14.95
CA SER A 86 4.60 13.95 14.54
C SER A 86 4.76 13.94 13.02
N LEU A 87 6.01 13.96 12.55
CA LEU A 87 6.33 13.73 11.14
C LEU A 87 6.95 12.34 10.99
N SER A 88 6.40 11.52 10.10
CA SER A 88 7.00 10.22 9.75
C SER A 88 7.60 10.26 8.36
N TYR A 89 8.73 9.60 8.19
CA TYR A 89 9.31 9.30 6.89
C TYR A 89 9.15 7.80 6.63
N SER A 90 8.71 7.43 5.44
CA SER A 90 8.65 6.04 4.97
C SER A 90 8.74 6.01 3.45
N SER A 91 9.67 5.24 2.90
CA SER A 91 9.79 5.00 1.47
C SER A 91 10.56 3.71 1.20
N ASP A 92 10.11 2.98 0.19
CA ASP A 92 10.77 1.85 -0.45
C ASP A 92 11.36 2.26 -1.81
N GLY A 93 11.60 3.55 -2.06
CA GLY A 93 11.99 4.08 -3.37
C GLY A 93 11.09 5.24 -3.79
N ILE A 94 11.65 6.21 -4.51
CA ILE A 94 10.87 7.33 -5.06
C ILE A 94 10.33 6.92 -6.43
N LYS A 95 9.01 6.80 -6.57
CA LYS A 95 8.39 6.51 -7.87
C LYS A 95 8.54 7.73 -8.78
N VAL A 96 8.86 7.51 -10.06
CA VAL A 96 9.15 8.59 -11.03
C VAL A 96 7.95 9.54 -11.19
N ASP A 97 6.73 9.00 -11.19
CA ASP A 97 5.49 9.77 -11.35
C ASP A 97 4.96 10.36 -10.03
N GLN A 98 5.55 9.97 -8.88
CA GLN A 98 5.08 10.33 -7.53
C GLN A 98 5.00 11.84 -7.34
N TYR A 99 3.98 12.23 -6.57
CA TYR A 99 3.84 13.57 -6.04
C TYR A 99 4.09 13.57 -4.53
N GLU A 100 4.75 14.61 -4.04
CA GLU A 100 5.01 14.75 -2.60
C GLU A 100 3.78 15.20 -1.80
N SER A 101 3.79 14.88 -0.50
CA SER A 101 2.83 15.42 0.46
C SER A 101 3.09 16.91 0.72
N ASN A 102 2.19 17.55 1.46
CA ASN A 102 2.36 18.92 1.94
C ASN A 102 3.55 19.12 2.90
N VAL A 103 4.24 18.04 3.31
CA VAL A 103 5.45 18.07 4.16
C VAL A 103 6.69 17.51 3.47
N GLY A 104 6.64 17.33 2.14
CA GLY A 104 7.79 16.97 1.31
C GLY A 104 7.90 15.48 0.98
N MET A 105 8.84 15.14 0.09
CA MET A 105 8.96 13.80 -0.48
C MET A 105 9.26 12.73 0.59
N GLY A 106 8.42 11.68 0.62
CA GLY A 106 8.51 10.56 1.56
C GLY A 106 8.09 10.86 3.00
N TRP A 107 7.68 12.11 3.30
CA TRP A 107 7.23 12.52 4.64
C TRP A 107 5.70 12.59 4.73
N ALA A 108 5.15 12.30 5.90
CA ALA A 108 3.73 12.45 6.24
C ALA A 108 3.56 13.12 7.61
N LEU A 109 2.52 13.95 7.75
CA LEU A 109 2.13 14.58 9.02
C LEU A 109 1.11 13.73 9.76
N ASN A 110 1.54 13.08 10.85
CA ASN A 110 0.64 12.37 11.75
C ASN A 110 0.08 13.38 12.76
N ALA A 111 -1.07 13.98 12.47
CA ALA A 111 -1.75 14.95 13.33
C ALA A 111 -3.27 14.69 13.36
N GLY A 112 -3.65 13.44 13.60
CA GLY A 112 -5.03 12.98 13.50
C GLY A 112 -5.09 11.52 13.09
N GLY A 113 -5.88 11.25 12.05
CA GLY A 113 -6.00 9.94 11.43
C GLY A 113 -6.82 10.01 10.16
N VAL A 114 -6.75 8.96 9.35
CA VAL A 114 -7.48 8.89 8.08
C VAL A 114 -7.94 7.46 7.81
N ILE A 115 -9.11 7.36 7.18
CA ILE A 115 -9.57 6.14 6.51
C ILE A 115 -9.45 6.38 5.01
N THR A 116 -8.66 5.56 4.31
CA THR A 116 -8.53 5.59 2.85
C THR A 116 -9.23 4.40 2.21
N ARG A 117 -9.89 4.61 1.09
CA ARG A 117 -10.64 3.60 0.34
C ARG A 117 -9.93 3.29 -0.97
N GLN A 118 -9.79 2.01 -1.25
CA GLN A 118 -9.43 1.48 -2.56
C GLN A 118 -10.69 1.00 -3.24
N VAL A 119 -11.05 1.64 -4.36
CA VAL A 119 -12.24 1.27 -5.12
C VAL A 119 -11.86 0.22 -6.15
N TYR A 120 -12.47 -0.97 -6.05
CA TYR A 120 -12.34 -2.03 -7.05
C TYR A 120 -13.59 -2.04 -7.92
N ASP A 121 -13.43 -1.80 -9.22
CA ASP A 121 -14.55 -1.65 -10.17
C ASP A 121 -15.42 -0.41 -9.93
N TYR A 122 -16.52 -0.53 -9.20
CA TYR A 122 -17.45 0.56 -8.91
C TYR A 122 -17.63 0.71 -7.39
N GLN A 123 -18.09 1.88 -6.93
CA GLN A 123 -18.21 2.10 -5.48
C GLN A 123 -19.28 1.20 -4.85
N ASP A 124 -18.93 0.57 -3.72
CA ASP A 124 -19.92 -0.03 -2.80
C ASP A 124 -21.04 0.99 -2.53
N SER A 125 -22.30 0.59 -2.72
CA SER A 125 -23.48 1.46 -2.63
C SER A 125 -24.70 0.78 -2.01
N TYR A 126 -25.77 1.55 -1.74
CA TYR A 126 -27.05 1.05 -1.21
C TYR A 126 -27.60 -0.17 -1.96
N ASN A 127 -27.44 -0.21 -3.29
CA ASN A 127 -27.99 -1.29 -4.13
C ASN A 127 -27.23 -2.61 -3.97
N GLY A 128 -26.10 -2.60 -3.25
CA GLY A 128 -25.24 -3.75 -3.04
C GLY A 128 -24.49 -4.18 -4.31
N ARG A 129 -23.70 -5.23 -4.18
CA ARG A 129 -22.95 -5.84 -5.28
C ARG A 129 -23.81 -6.81 -6.06
N LEU A 130 -23.52 -6.95 -7.35
CA LEU A 130 -24.18 -7.93 -8.22
C LEU A 130 -23.94 -9.35 -7.70
N GLN A 131 -25.03 -10.02 -7.31
CA GLN A 131 -24.96 -11.37 -6.77
C GLN A 131 -24.96 -12.40 -7.90
N LYS A 132 -24.00 -13.32 -7.86
CA LYS A 132 -23.92 -14.45 -8.79
C LYS A 132 -25.12 -15.38 -8.55
N PRO A 133 -25.90 -15.73 -9.59
CA PRO A 133 -27.03 -16.64 -9.43
C PRO A 133 -26.53 -18.06 -9.14
N ASN A 134 -27.21 -18.76 -8.23
CA ASN A 134 -26.94 -20.17 -7.93
C ASN A 134 -27.60 -21.09 -8.97
N VAL A 135 -27.06 -21.05 -10.20
CA VAL A 135 -27.55 -21.79 -11.38
C VAL A 135 -26.38 -22.44 -12.11
N PRO A 136 -26.61 -23.47 -12.94
CA PRO A 136 -25.57 -24.05 -13.79
C PRO A 136 -24.87 -22.97 -14.63
N LEU A 137 -23.55 -23.12 -14.82
CA LEU A 137 -22.73 -22.14 -15.55
C LEU A 137 -23.19 -21.93 -16.98
N ASN A 138 -23.78 -22.93 -17.62
CA ASN A 138 -24.30 -22.86 -19.00
C ASN A 138 -25.74 -22.32 -19.11
N SER A 139 -26.35 -21.84 -18.03
CA SER A 139 -27.73 -21.35 -18.05
C SER A 139 -27.86 -19.94 -18.66
N PRO A 140 -28.99 -19.60 -19.29
CA PRO A 140 -29.27 -18.23 -19.74
C PRO A 140 -29.23 -17.19 -18.61
N VAL A 141 -29.56 -17.60 -17.38
CA VAL A 141 -29.50 -16.73 -16.19
C VAL A 141 -28.05 -16.37 -15.86
N MET A 142 -27.11 -17.31 -15.97
CA MET A 142 -25.68 -17.03 -15.82
C MET A 142 -25.16 -16.10 -16.91
N TYR A 143 -25.62 -16.28 -18.16
CA TYR A 143 -25.26 -15.40 -19.27
C TYR A 143 -25.66 -13.94 -18.97
N ASN A 144 -26.90 -13.72 -18.53
CA ASN A 144 -27.38 -12.37 -18.19
C ASN A 144 -26.58 -11.74 -17.04
N PHE A 145 -26.17 -12.54 -16.05
CA PHE A 145 -25.29 -12.07 -14.98
C PHE A 145 -23.92 -11.62 -15.53
N LEU A 146 -23.31 -12.42 -16.41
CA LEU A 146 -22.00 -12.11 -17.02
C LEU A 146 -22.06 -10.89 -17.94
N GLU A 147 -23.14 -10.75 -18.69
CA GLU A 147 -23.40 -9.59 -19.55
C GLU A 147 -23.52 -8.31 -18.72
N GLN A 148 -24.30 -8.33 -17.63
CA GLN A 148 -24.39 -7.20 -16.68
C GLN A 148 -23.04 -6.89 -16.02
N ALA A 149 -22.33 -7.90 -15.53
CA ALA A 149 -21.02 -7.75 -14.86
C ALA A 149 -19.96 -7.12 -15.77
N THR A 150 -20.05 -7.31 -17.09
CA THR A 150 -19.05 -6.83 -18.06
C THR A 150 -19.45 -5.54 -18.77
N SER A 151 -20.75 -5.32 -19.00
CA SER A 151 -21.23 -4.28 -19.92
C SER A 151 -21.95 -3.13 -19.22
N ALA A 152 -22.38 -3.28 -17.96
CA ALA A 152 -23.06 -2.22 -17.24
C ALA A 152 -22.06 -1.32 -16.48
N PRO A 153 -22.06 0.02 -16.71
CA PRO A 153 -21.07 0.92 -16.12
C PRO A 153 -21.28 1.21 -14.62
N GLU A 154 -22.50 1.00 -14.11
CA GLU A 154 -22.88 1.32 -12.72
C GLU A 154 -23.05 0.07 -11.84
N VAL A 155 -22.65 -1.09 -12.35
CA VAL A 155 -22.77 -2.37 -11.63
C VAL A 155 -21.44 -2.68 -10.96
N ASP A 156 -21.49 -2.82 -9.64
CA ASP A 156 -20.37 -3.25 -8.82
C ASP A 156 -20.35 -4.77 -8.65
N THR A 157 -19.18 -5.38 -8.83
CA THR A 157 -18.93 -6.81 -8.71
C THR A 157 -17.83 -7.14 -7.70
N GLN A 158 -17.20 -6.14 -7.07
CA GLN A 158 -16.01 -6.31 -6.25
C GLN A 158 -16.10 -5.49 -4.95
N PRO A 159 -15.67 -6.05 -3.81
CA PRO A 159 -15.67 -5.31 -2.55
C PRO A 159 -14.56 -4.26 -2.51
N ASP A 160 -14.89 -3.09 -1.97
CA ASP A 160 -13.90 -2.08 -1.67
C ASP A 160 -13.15 -2.37 -0.37
N ILE A 161 -11.88 -1.98 -0.33
CA ILE A 161 -11.03 -2.13 0.86
C ILE A 161 -10.77 -0.77 1.48
N TYR A 162 -11.09 -0.66 2.77
CA TYR A 162 -10.85 0.53 3.59
C TYR A 162 -9.66 0.27 4.50
N ASN A 163 -8.72 1.22 4.55
CA ASN A 163 -7.55 1.17 5.42
C ASN A 163 -7.68 2.30 6.42
N TYR A 164 -7.54 2.02 7.72
CA TYR A 164 -7.58 3.04 8.76
C TYR A 164 -6.22 3.17 9.45
N ASN A 165 -5.85 4.40 9.80
CA ASN A 165 -4.72 4.71 10.68
C ASN A 165 -5.07 5.94 11.52
N PHE A 166 -5.11 5.80 12.85
CA PHE A 166 -5.39 6.89 13.78
C PHE A 166 -5.00 6.49 15.20
N GLY A 167 -4.56 7.45 16.04
CA GLY A 167 -4.43 7.21 17.50
C GLY A 167 -3.57 6.00 17.92
N GLY A 168 -2.64 5.54 17.07
CA GLY A 168 -1.85 4.32 17.29
C GLY A 168 -2.54 3.02 16.89
N LEU A 169 -3.76 3.08 16.36
CA LEU A 169 -4.53 1.97 15.79
C LEU A 169 -4.42 2.00 14.26
N SER A 170 -4.27 0.82 13.64
CA SER A 170 -4.25 0.68 12.19
C SER A 170 -4.75 -0.69 11.76
N GLY A 171 -5.40 -0.76 10.59
CA GLY A 171 -5.92 -2.00 10.07
C GLY A 171 -6.74 -1.79 8.81
N LYS A 172 -7.48 -2.84 8.42
CA LYS A 172 -8.31 -2.85 7.21
C LYS A 172 -9.71 -3.37 7.52
N PHE A 173 -10.71 -2.87 6.80
CA PHE A 173 -12.06 -3.41 6.82
C PHE A 173 -12.69 -3.34 5.42
N TYR A 174 -13.74 -4.10 5.22
CA TYR A 174 -14.58 -4.07 4.03
C TYR A 174 -16.06 -3.96 4.44
N LEU A 175 -16.96 -3.69 3.50
CA LEU A 175 -18.40 -3.74 3.74
C LEU A 175 -18.94 -5.10 3.29
N ASP A 176 -19.67 -5.81 4.14
CA ASP A 176 -20.33 -7.06 3.71
C ASP A 176 -21.49 -6.78 2.73
N ASP A 177 -22.17 -7.82 2.25
CA ASP A 177 -23.29 -7.67 1.32
C ASP A 177 -24.50 -6.93 1.92
N ASN A 178 -24.53 -6.70 3.24
CA ASN A 178 -25.53 -5.89 3.94
C ASN A 178 -25.02 -4.48 4.26
N ASN A 179 -23.88 -4.08 3.68
CA ASN A 179 -23.18 -2.82 3.95
C ASN A 179 -22.73 -2.64 5.41
N VAL A 180 -22.53 -3.73 6.14
CA VAL A 180 -21.99 -3.70 7.50
C VAL A 180 -20.47 -3.75 7.44
N PRO A 181 -19.75 -2.83 8.09
CA PRO A 181 -18.29 -2.89 8.15
C PRO A 181 -17.80 -4.15 8.88
N VAL A 182 -16.84 -4.85 8.26
CA VAL A 182 -16.18 -6.04 8.80
C VAL A 182 -14.67 -5.83 8.78
N GLU A 183 -14.06 -5.80 9.96
CA GLU A 183 -12.61 -5.71 10.12
C GLU A 183 -11.93 -7.00 9.64
N ILE A 184 -10.85 -6.89 8.86
CA ILE A 184 -10.12 -8.03 8.28
C ILE A 184 -9.40 -8.84 9.38
N GLU A 185 -8.77 -8.18 10.35
CA GLU A 185 -8.19 -8.83 11.52
C GLU A 185 -8.86 -8.26 12.79
N PRO A 186 -9.92 -8.90 13.31
CA PRO A 186 -10.72 -8.37 14.40
C PRO A 186 -9.91 -8.03 15.65
N SER A 187 -9.98 -6.79 16.10
CA SER A 187 -9.26 -6.28 17.27
C SER A 187 -10.19 -5.91 18.45
N GLY A 188 -11.51 -5.95 18.23
CA GLY A 188 -12.53 -5.53 19.20
C GLY A 188 -13.01 -4.09 19.01
N LEU A 189 -12.57 -3.42 17.94
CA LEU A 189 -13.10 -2.13 17.51
C LEU A 189 -14.54 -2.29 17.01
N LYS A 190 -15.36 -1.28 17.28
CA LYS A 190 -16.73 -1.18 16.74
C LYS A 190 -16.76 -0.14 15.63
N PHE A 191 -17.29 -0.53 14.48
CA PHE A 191 -17.41 0.32 13.30
C PHE A 191 -18.88 0.66 13.03
N GLU A 192 -19.16 1.92 12.75
CA GLU A 192 -20.49 2.42 12.42
C GLU A 192 -20.39 3.35 11.19
N VAL A 193 -21.33 3.23 10.25
CA VAL A 193 -21.44 4.12 9.07
C VAL A 193 -22.77 4.86 9.12
N THR A 194 -22.80 6.13 8.74
CA THR A 194 -24.04 6.92 8.75
C THR A 194 -24.98 6.55 7.59
N SER A 195 -26.28 6.85 7.72
CA SER A 195 -27.24 6.61 6.62
C SER A 195 -26.84 7.34 5.32
N ASN A 196 -26.24 8.53 5.43
CA ASN A 196 -25.69 9.29 4.30
C ASN A 196 -24.55 8.54 3.58
N PHE A 197 -23.83 7.66 4.27
CA PHE A 197 -22.81 6.80 3.68
C PHE A 197 -23.42 5.79 2.70
N LEU A 198 -24.59 5.25 3.04
CA LEU A 198 -25.26 4.23 2.22
C LEU A 198 -25.88 4.84 0.96
N GLU A 199 -26.30 6.10 0.98
CA GLU A 199 -26.97 6.79 -0.15
C GLU A 199 -26.04 7.21 -1.31
N LEU A 200 -24.73 6.87 -1.23
CA LEU A 200 -23.68 7.29 -2.17
C LEU A 200 -23.86 6.82 -3.64
N GLY A 201 -24.85 5.97 -3.94
CA GLY A 201 -25.14 5.47 -5.30
C GLY A 201 -26.51 5.86 -5.88
N THR A 202 -27.23 6.82 -5.28
CA THR A 202 -28.63 7.12 -5.66
C THR A 202 -28.80 8.12 -6.82
N GLY A 203 -27.71 8.65 -7.40
CA GLY A 203 -27.77 9.73 -8.41
C GLY A 203 -28.30 11.07 -7.88
N ILE A 204 -28.67 11.13 -6.59
CA ILE A 204 -29.12 12.34 -5.90
C ILE A 204 -27.88 13.00 -5.28
N SER A 205 -27.23 13.86 -6.07
CA SER A 205 -26.13 14.71 -5.62
C SER A 205 -26.69 15.96 -4.93
N GLY A 206 -26.71 15.94 -3.61
CA GLY A 206 -26.97 17.11 -2.79
C GLY A 206 -25.70 17.54 -2.04
N PRO A 207 -25.30 18.83 -2.03
CA PRO A 207 -24.11 19.31 -1.32
C PRO A 207 -24.15 19.13 0.21
N ASN A 208 -25.25 18.60 0.77
CA ASN A 208 -25.48 18.42 2.21
C ASN A 208 -25.26 16.98 2.72
N ARG A 209 -24.93 16.01 1.86
CA ARG A 209 -24.67 14.62 2.30
C ARG A 209 -23.20 14.45 2.64
N GLN A 210 -22.88 14.45 3.93
CA GLN A 210 -21.53 14.23 4.44
C GLN A 210 -21.46 12.83 5.04
N PRO A 211 -20.95 11.82 4.31
CA PRO A 211 -20.79 10.48 4.85
C PRO A 211 -19.77 10.50 5.99
N GLU A 212 -20.08 9.80 7.07
CA GLU A 212 -19.22 9.70 8.25
C GLU A 212 -19.05 8.24 8.65
N ILE A 213 -17.85 7.92 9.12
CA ILE A 213 -17.51 6.63 9.69
C ILE A 213 -17.12 6.89 11.14
N ILE A 214 -17.69 6.13 12.07
CA ILE A 214 -17.41 6.24 13.49
C ILE A 214 -16.75 4.93 13.92
N ILE A 215 -15.56 5.03 14.51
CA ILE A 215 -14.87 3.90 15.11
C ILE A 215 -14.85 4.11 16.61
N THR A 216 -15.28 3.12 17.38
CA THR A 216 -15.19 3.12 18.84
C THR A 216 -14.13 2.12 19.29
N ASP A 217 -13.16 2.58 20.08
CA ASP A 217 -12.14 1.69 20.64
C ASP A 217 -12.66 0.87 21.82
N THR A 218 -11.83 -0.06 22.32
CA THR A 218 -12.17 -0.96 23.42
C THR A 218 -12.30 -0.25 24.78
N LYS A 219 -11.90 1.03 24.86
CA LYS A 219 -12.07 1.91 26.03
C LYS A 219 -13.33 2.76 25.94
N GLY A 220 -14.06 2.71 24.82
CA GLY A 220 -15.25 3.51 24.56
C GLY A 220 -14.98 4.92 24.03
N VAL A 221 -13.75 5.22 23.59
CA VAL A 221 -13.45 6.48 22.91
C VAL A 221 -13.93 6.38 21.47
N LYS A 222 -14.65 7.41 21.02
CA LYS A 222 -15.21 7.50 19.67
C LYS A 222 -14.36 8.41 18.79
N TYR A 223 -14.06 7.92 17.59
CA TYR A 223 -13.30 8.61 16.55
C TYR A 223 -14.22 8.81 15.35
N PHE A 224 -14.45 10.06 14.97
CA PHE A 224 -15.36 10.44 13.89
C PHE A 224 -14.54 10.83 12.66
N PHE A 225 -14.81 10.18 11.54
CA PHE A 225 -14.12 10.39 10.27
C PHE A 225 -15.08 10.91 9.21
N GLY A 226 -14.65 11.89 8.43
CA GLY A 226 -15.50 12.60 7.47
C GLY A 226 -16.31 13.71 8.12
N GLY A 227 -17.28 14.27 7.40
CA GLY A 227 -17.98 15.47 7.83
C GLY A 227 -17.11 16.74 7.75
N GLY A 228 -17.70 17.93 7.91
CA GLY A 228 -17.01 19.19 8.22
C GLY A 228 -15.74 19.55 7.43
N GLY A 229 -15.63 19.16 6.15
CA GLY A 229 -14.44 19.42 5.31
C GLY A 229 -13.35 18.32 5.36
N GLY A 230 -13.54 17.27 6.16
CA GLY A 230 -12.64 16.09 6.27
C GLY A 230 -12.92 14.98 5.26
N LEU A 231 -13.43 15.30 4.07
CA LEU A 231 -13.74 14.36 3.01
C LEU A 231 -12.92 14.67 1.75
N GLU A 232 -12.22 13.67 1.24
CA GLU A 232 -11.57 13.78 -0.07
C GLU A 232 -12.35 13.02 -1.14
N THR A 233 -12.48 13.65 -2.30
CA THR A 233 -12.89 12.97 -3.53
C THR A 233 -11.72 12.84 -4.47
N SER A 234 -11.71 11.78 -5.26
CA SER A 234 -10.82 11.63 -6.38
C SER A 234 -11.60 11.23 -7.61
N LEU A 235 -11.23 11.84 -8.72
CA LEU A 235 -11.70 11.51 -10.05
C LEU A 235 -10.47 11.18 -10.88
N VAL A 236 -10.43 10.01 -11.52
CA VAL A 236 -9.38 9.68 -12.48
C VAL A 236 -9.99 9.54 -13.86
N ARG A 237 -9.46 10.30 -14.83
CA ARG A 237 -9.90 10.25 -16.23
C ARG A 237 -8.72 9.94 -17.14
N ASP A 238 -8.92 9.01 -18.07
CA ASP A 238 -8.05 8.87 -19.24
C ASP A 238 -8.40 9.95 -20.28
N LEU A 239 -7.44 10.81 -20.60
CA LEU A 239 -7.62 11.91 -21.55
C LEU A 239 -7.84 11.46 -23.00
N ASN A 240 -7.57 10.20 -23.34
CA ASN A 240 -7.76 9.69 -24.70
C ASN A 240 -9.19 9.20 -24.97
N LEU A 241 -10.00 8.98 -23.94
CA LEU A 241 -11.38 8.51 -24.06
C LEU A 241 -12.35 9.70 -23.99
N GLN A 242 -12.86 10.12 -25.15
CA GLN A 242 -13.92 11.12 -25.20
C GLN A 242 -15.28 10.50 -24.88
N GLY A 243 -16.05 11.09 -23.95
CA GLY A 243 -17.45 10.73 -23.68
C GLY A 243 -17.71 9.89 -22.43
N THR A 244 -16.70 9.36 -21.74
CA THR A 244 -16.89 8.61 -20.48
C THR A 244 -17.17 9.57 -19.31
N ARG A 245 -18.40 9.53 -18.78
CA ARG A 245 -18.71 10.13 -17.48
C ARG A 245 -17.97 9.32 -16.41
N SER A 246 -16.98 9.95 -15.79
CA SER A 246 -16.38 9.46 -14.54
C SER A 246 -16.95 10.33 -13.41
N GLU A 247 -17.50 9.68 -12.38
CA GLU A 247 -18.01 10.37 -11.20
C GLU A 247 -16.89 10.52 -10.17
N ALA A 248 -16.86 11.66 -9.46
CA ALA A 248 -15.89 11.86 -8.39
C ALA A 248 -16.28 11.01 -7.19
N ILE A 249 -15.40 10.07 -6.78
CA ILE A 249 -15.68 9.11 -5.71
C ILE A 249 -15.02 9.59 -4.42
N LYS A 250 -15.67 9.38 -3.27
CA LYS A 250 -15.09 9.65 -1.95
C LYS A 250 -14.01 8.59 -1.66
N THR A 251 -12.77 9.04 -1.49
CA THR A 251 -11.59 8.16 -1.35
C THR A 251 -10.92 8.25 0.02
N SER A 252 -11.18 9.32 0.79
CA SER A 252 -10.61 9.48 2.13
C SER A 252 -11.57 10.17 3.10
N TRP A 253 -11.56 9.72 4.36
CA TRP A 253 -12.27 10.31 5.49
C TRP A 253 -11.26 10.64 6.59
N TYR A 254 -11.01 11.92 6.84
CA TYR A 254 -10.10 12.38 7.89
C TYR A 254 -10.80 12.43 9.23
N LEU A 255 -10.04 12.18 10.30
CA LEU A 255 -10.48 12.31 11.68
C LEU A 255 -10.84 13.77 11.96
N THR A 256 -12.10 14.04 12.26
CA THR A 256 -12.62 15.38 12.57
C THR A 256 -12.91 15.57 14.06
N LYS A 257 -13.15 14.47 14.80
CA LYS A 257 -13.46 14.54 16.23
C LYS A 257 -13.02 13.28 16.97
N ILE A 258 -12.49 13.47 18.17
CA ILE A 258 -12.26 12.44 19.18
C ILE A 258 -13.14 12.79 20.38
N LEU A 259 -13.93 11.83 20.87
CA LEU A 259 -14.82 11.98 22.01
C LEU A 259 -14.57 10.85 23.00
N ASP A 260 -14.15 11.21 24.20
CA ASP A 260 -14.25 10.30 25.34
C ASP A 260 -15.71 10.31 25.85
N THR A 261 -16.42 9.20 25.63
CA THR A 261 -17.83 9.07 26.04
C THR A 261 -18.01 9.06 27.56
N MET A 262 -16.93 8.89 28.32
CA MET A 262 -16.93 8.90 29.79
C MET A 262 -16.83 10.28 30.38
N THR A 263 -16.01 11.13 29.80
CA THR A 263 -15.69 12.43 30.39
C THR A 263 -16.29 13.58 29.59
N ASN A 264 -16.88 13.28 28.42
CA ASN A 264 -17.26 14.25 27.40
C ASN A 264 -16.10 15.16 26.96
N ASN A 265 -14.85 14.75 27.21
CA ASN A 265 -13.68 15.43 26.66
C ASN A 265 -13.67 15.26 25.14
N VAL A 266 -13.38 16.36 24.47
CA VAL A 266 -13.39 16.44 23.00
C VAL A 266 -12.08 17.02 22.50
N ILE A 267 -11.58 16.43 21.42
CA ILE A 267 -10.57 17.03 20.55
C ILE A 267 -11.21 17.16 19.16
N THR A 268 -11.23 18.36 18.61
CA THR A 268 -11.82 18.65 17.29
C THR A 268 -10.73 19.04 16.31
N LEU A 269 -10.78 18.51 15.10
CA LEU A 269 -9.86 18.80 14.01
C LEU A 269 -10.65 19.45 12.87
N ASN A 270 -10.26 20.68 12.51
CA ASN A 270 -10.93 21.45 11.46
C ASN A 270 -10.09 21.45 10.19
N TYR A 271 -10.73 21.19 9.05
CA TYR A 271 -10.09 21.10 7.74
C TYR A 271 -10.64 22.18 6.79
N GLU A 272 -9.80 22.62 5.86
CA GLU A 272 -10.18 23.41 4.70
C GLU A 272 -10.06 22.55 3.44
N VAL A 273 -10.99 22.73 2.50
CA VAL A 273 -10.96 22.02 1.23
C VAL A 273 -10.07 22.76 0.25
N ASN A 274 -9.06 22.08 -0.28
CA ASN A 274 -8.21 22.57 -1.36
C ASN A 274 -8.48 21.77 -2.64
N TYR A 275 -8.81 22.45 -3.73
CA TYR A 275 -9.10 21.78 -5.00
C TYR A 275 -7.84 21.68 -5.84
N VAL A 276 -7.51 20.48 -6.30
CA VAL A 276 -6.30 20.24 -7.09
C VAL A 276 -6.62 19.38 -8.29
N GLU A 277 -6.07 19.76 -9.45
CA GLU A 277 -6.11 18.99 -10.67
C GLU A 277 -4.69 18.75 -11.17
N TYR A 278 -4.33 17.49 -11.42
CA TYR A 278 -2.96 17.13 -11.77
C TYR A 278 -2.87 15.83 -12.55
N LEU A 279 -1.85 15.70 -13.38
CA LEU A 279 -1.53 14.42 -14.02
C LEU A 279 -0.96 13.46 -12.96
N SER A 280 -1.66 12.37 -12.69
CA SER A 280 -1.26 11.37 -11.68
C SER A 280 -0.31 10.32 -12.23
N GLY A 281 -0.39 10.01 -13.52
CA GLY A 281 0.51 9.05 -14.15
C GLY A 281 0.22 8.82 -15.62
N ILE A 282 1.05 7.97 -16.21
CA ILE A 282 0.93 7.52 -17.60
C ILE A 282 1.13 6.01 -17.68
N ASP A 283 0.42 5.37 -18.60
CA ASP A 283 0.59 3.96 -18.96
C ASP A 283 0.60 3.81 -20.48
N GLN A 284 1.13 2.70 -20.98
CA GLN A 284 1.07 2.35 -22.39
C GLN A 284 0.47 0.96 -22.60
N THR A 285 -0.37 0.84 -23.63
CA THR A 285 -0.92 -0.42 -24.09
C THR A 285 -0.51 -0.63 -25.54
N LEU A 286 0.14 -1.77 -25.82
CA LEU A 286 0.43 -2.25 -27.17
C LEU A 286 -0.71 -3.18 -27.60
N GLU A 287 -1.44 -2.80 -28.64
CA GLU A 287 -2.45 -3.65 -29.28
C GLU A 287 -1.94 -4.19 -30.61
N TYR A 288 -2.12 -5.50 -30.81
CA TYR A 288 -1.95 -6.19 -32.08
C TYR A 288 -3.29 -6.73 -32.55
N LYS A 289 -3.66 -6.43 -33.80
CA LYS A 289 -4.91 -6.89 -34.43
C LYS A 289 -4.57 -7.62 -35.72
N GLU A 290 -4.82 -8.92 -35.76
CA GLU A 290 -4.65 -9.73 -36.97
C GLU A 290 -5.89 -9.58 -37.88
N SER A 291 -5.71 -9.07 -39.10
CA SER A 291 -6.79 -8.93 -40.08
C SER A 291 -6.42 -9.59 -41.40
N ASN A 292 -7.42 -10.03 -42.18
CA ASN A 292 -7.26 -10.74 -43.46
C ASN A 292 -6.47 -9.97 -44.54
N SER A 293 -6.18 -8.68 -44.34
CA SER A 293 -5.50 -7.86 -45.33
C SER A 293 -4.11 -7.40 -44.88
N TYR A 294 -3.92 -6.99 -43.62
CA TYR A 294 -2.61 -6.66 -43.01
C TYR A 294 -2.75 -6.64 -41.47
N PRO A 295 -1.79 -7.11 -40.66
CA PRO A 295 -1.83 -6.88 -39.22
C PRO A 295 -1.66 -5.39 -38.89
N GLN A 296 -2.33 -4.94 -37.85
CA GLN A 296 -2.24 -3.58 -37.33
C GLN A 296 -1.63 -3.61 -35.93
N ILE A 297 -0.61 -2.79 -35.70
CA ILE A 297 0.00 -2.59 -34.38
C ILE A 297 -0.20 -1.14 -33.98
N SER A 298 -0.78 -0.92 -32.80
CA SER A 298 -0.95 0.42 -32.23
C SER A 298 -0.44 0.48 -30.81
N LEU A 299 0.39 1.48 -30.52
CA LEU A 299 0.83 1.81 -29.17
C LEU A 299 0.02 3.01 -28.67
N THR A 300 -0.77 2.81 -27.63
CA THR A 300 -1.61 3.86 -27.02
C THR A 300 -1.00 4.27 -25.69
N THR A 301 -0.79 5.58 -25.47
CA THR A 301 -0.32 6.12 -24.18
C THR A 301 -1.47 6.75 -23.40
N ALA A 302 -2.00 6.03 -22.41
CA ALA A 302 -3.02 6.54 -21.49
C ALA A 302 -2.44 7.59 -20.55
N LYS A 303 -3.20 8.67 -20.33
CA LYS A 303 -2.78 9.80 -19.47
C LYS A 303 -3.86 10.02 -18.43
N TYR A 304 -3.49 9.86 -17.17
CA TYR A 304 -4.45 9.91 -16.08
C TYR A 304 -4.45 11.27 -15.42
N ASN A 305 -5.49 12.05 -15.67
CA ASN A 305 -5.72 13.29 -14.96
C ASN A 305 -6.52 12.98 -13.68
N SER A 306 -6.03 13.48 -12.56
CA SER A 306 -6.63 13.34 -11.25
C SER A 306 -7.16 14.68 -10.78
N SER A 307 -8.46 14.77 -10.54
CA SER A 307 -9.07 15.90 -9.85
C SER A 307 -9.42 15.47 -8.43
N SER A 308 -8.96 16.22 -7.44
CA SER A 308 -9.21 15.93 -6.04
C SER A 308 -9.58 17.16 -5.22
N SER A 309 -10.45 16.95 -4.23
CA SER A 309 -10.69 17.91 -3.16
C SER A 309 -9.92 17.42 -1.94
N GLU A 310 -8.75 17.99 -1.67
CA GLU A 310 -7.90 17.61 -0.54
C GLU A 310 -8.37 18.26 0.76
N SER A 311 -8.34 17.51 1.87
CA SER A 311 -8.66 18.04 3.20
C SER A 311 -7.38 18.50 3.89
N ILE A 312 -7.19 19.82 4.01
CA ILE A 312 -6.01 20.42 4.63
C ILE A 312 -6.31 20.78 6.08
N LEU A 313 -5.59 20.19 7.03
CA LEU A 313 -5.77 20.45 8.47
C LEU A 313 -5.43 21.91 8.78
N LYS A 314 -6.38 22.68 9.34
CA LYS A 314 -6.20 24.09 9.68
C LYS A 314 -5.89 24.29 11.16
N GLU A 315 -6.62 23.59 12.01
CA GLU A 315 -6.44 23.68 13.45
C GLU A 315 -6.94 22.42 14.17
N ILE A 316 -6.35 22.18 15.34
CA ILE A 316 -6.84 21.22 16.31
C ILE A 316 -7.17 21.99 17.58
N ILE A 317 -8.37 21.77 18.11
CA ILE A 317 -8.92 22.45 19.28
C ILE A 317 -9.20 21.43 20.38
N SER A 318 -8.77 21.76 21.58
CA SER A 318 -9.15 21.11 22.84
C SER A 318 -9.57 22.17 23.85
N ASN A 319 -10.02 21.76 25.04
CA ASN A 319 -10.37 22.70 26.10
C ASN A 319 -9.16 23.49 26.64
N ASP A 320 -7.96 22.93 26.53
CA ASP A 320 -6.74 23.45 27.16
C ASP A 320 -5.72 24.02 26.17
N SER A 321 -5.83 23.68 24.88
CA SER A 321 -4.87 24.09 23.86
C SER A 321 -5.49 24.18 22.48
N ARG A 322 -4.90 25.03 21.64
CA ARG A 322 -5.20 25.15 20.21
C ARG A 322 -3.91 25.06 19.42
N VAL A 323 -3.89 24.24 18.38
CA VAL A 323 -2.76 24.12 17.45
C VAL A 323 -3.21 24.54 16.07
N THR A 324 -2.50 25.44 15.41
CA THR A 324 -2.85 25.93 14.06
C THR A 324 -1.77 25.62 13.05
N PHE A 325 -2.16 25.34 11.81
CA PHE A 325 -1.28 24.93 10.72
C PHE A 325 -1.36 25.96 9.59
N SER A 326 -0.21 26.41 9.10
CA SER A 326 -0.10 27.43 8.04
C SER A 326 0.56 26.86 6.80
N TYR A 327 0.09 27.28 5.63
CA TYR A 327 0.50 26.74 4.33
C TYR A 327 0.72 27.85 3.31
N SER A 328 1.60 27.58 2.34
CA SER A 328 1.84 28.42 1.16
C SER A 328 1.78 27.58 -0.11
N LYS A 329 1.63 28.24 -1.27
CA LYS A 329 1.69 27.55 -2.57
C LYS A 329 3.08 26.95 -2.78
N ARG A 330 3.14 25.75 -3.36
CA ARG A 330 4.41 25.10 -3.73
C ARG A 330 5.09 25.81 -4.88
N PHE A 331 4.32 26.10 -5.93
CA PHE A 331 4.81 26.75 -7.14
C PHE A 331 4.29 28.17 -7.26
N THR A 332 5.05 29.02 -7.94
CA THR A 332 4.62 30.37 -8.32
C THR A 332 3.66 30.37 -9.52
N ASP A 333 3.63 29.27 -10.28
CA ASP A 333 2.79 29.13 -11.47
C ASP A 333 1.32 28.89 -11.07
N ASN A 334 0.41 29.67 -11.64
CA ASN A 334 -1.02 29.64 -11.31
C ASN A 334 -1.78 28.39 -11.78
N ASN A 335 -1.09 27.42 -12.41
CA ASN A 335 -1.74 26.26 -13.01
C ASN A 335 -2.08 25.14 -12.01
N PHE A 336 -1.46 25.14 -10.82
CA PHE A 336 -1.64 24.07 -9.83
C PHE A 336 -1.74 24.64 -8.41
N ASP A 337 -2.76 24.23 -7.65
CA ASP A 337 -3.06 24.73 -6.30
C ASP A 337 -2.49 23.87 -5.17
N PHE A 338 -1.38 23.17 -5.41
CA PHE A 338 -0.72 22.40 -4.36
C PHE A 338 -0.09 23.29 -3.30
N VAL A 339 -0.26 22.90 -2.03
CA VAL A 339 0.25 23.62 -0.87
C VAL A 339 1.33 22.84 -0.13
N LYS A 340 2.25 23.57 0.53
CA LYS A 340 3.25 23.06 1.47
C LYS A 340 3.00 23.67 2.85
N MET A 341 3.29 22.92 3.91
CA MET A 341 3.14 23.38 5.28
C MET A 341 4.36 24.18 5.71
N ASP A 342 4.16 25.40 6.16
CA ASP A 342 5.25 26.28 6.59
C ASP A 342 5.44 26.24 8.11
N GLU A 343 4.34 26.26 8.87
CA GLU A 343 4.39 26.45 10.32
C GLU A 343 3.30 25.68 11.08
N ILE A 344 3.66 25.21 12.28
CA ILE A 344 2.75 24.73 13.32
C ILE A 344 2.90 25.64 14.54
N ASN A 345 1.80 26.28 14.96
CA ASN A 345 1.79 27.21 16.09
C ASN A 345 0.93 26.63 17.21
N ILE A 346 1.48 26.56 18.42
CA ILE A 346 0.86 25.94 19.60
C ILE A 346 0.48 27.04 20.59
N TYR A 347 -0.81 27.12 20.92
CA TYR A 347 -1.38 28.10 21.84
C TYR A 347 -1.95 27.42 23.08
N ASP A 348 -1.85 28.09 24.22
CA ASP A 348 -2.61 27.73 25.42
C ASP A 348 -4.07 28.20 25.32
N ASN A 349 -4.87 27.87 26.34
CA ASN A 349 -6.26 28.30 26.46
C ASN A 349 -6.45 29.81 26.71
N GLN A 350 -5.39 30.56 27.03
CA GLN A 350 -5.41 32.04 27.04
C GLN A 350 -5.01 32.65 25.69
N ASN A 351 -4.85 31.83 24.64
CA ASN A 351 -4.44 32.26 23.31
C ASN A 351 -2.99 32.80 23.24
N THR A 352 -2.14 32.42 24.20
CA THR A 352 -0.71 32.76 24.22
C THR A 352 0.07 31.74 23.39
N LEU A 353 0.97 32.20 22.51
CA LEU A 353 1.86 31.32 21.76
C LEU A 353 2.90 30.69 22.71
N ILE A 354 2.87 29.37 22.84
CA ILE A 354 3.77 28.60 23.70
C ILE A 354 4.96 28.06 22.92
N ASN A 355 4.74 27.63 21.68
CA ASN A 355 5.77 27.04 20.84
C ASN A 355 5.44 27.23 19.35
N LYS A 356 6.48 27.35 18.54
CA LYS A 356 6.39 27.48 17.08
C LYS A 356 7.33 26.51 16.40
N ILE A 357 6.82 25.77 15.43
CA ILE A 357 7.59 24.80 14.64
C ILE A 357 7.54 25.24 13.18
N GLY A 358 8.70 25.61 12.63
CA GLY A 358 8.86 25.98 11.21
C GLY A 358 9.44 24.84 10.38
N LEU A 359 8.89 24.63 9.19
CA LEU A 359 9.35 23.64 8.21
C LEU A 359 10.01 24.37 7.02
N ASN A 360 11.21 23.95 6.68
CA ASN A 360 11.97 24.50 5.56
C ASN A 360 12.25 23.42 4.52
N TYR A 361 12.13 23.80 3.25
CA TYR A 361 12.25 22.89 2.12
C TYR A 361 13.38 23.28 1.19
N VAL A 362 13.91 22.30 0.49
CA VAL A 362 14.80 22.49 -0.66
C VAL A 362 14.12 21.91 -1.89
N GLU A 363 14.25 22.61 -3.00
CA GLU A 363 13.73 22.22 -4.29
C GLU A 363 14.86 21.64 -5.14
N TYR A 364 14.61 20.50 -5.77
CA TYR A 364 15.53 19.88 -6.72
C TYR A 364 14.85 19.71 -8.07
N SER A 365 15.55 20.04 -9.16
CA SER A 365 15.08 19.86 -10.53
C SER A 365 15.72 18.63 -11.16
N GLY A 366 14.89 17.68 -11.60
CA GLY A 366 15.33 16.51 -12.36
C GLY A 366 15.73 16.88 -13.78
N ASN A 367 16.97 16.57 -14.17
CA ASN A 367 17.56 17.02 -15.44
C ASN A 367 17.84 15.89 -16.43
N SER A 368 17.69 14.63 -16.02
CA SER A 368 17.95 13.44 -16.85
C SER A 368 16.69 12.95 -17.59
N PHE A 369 16.84 12.38 -18.79
CA PHE A 369 15.77 11.69 -19.56
C PHE A 369 14.50 12.54 -19.80
N SER A 370 14.66 13.69 -20.44
CA SER A 370 13.66 14.77 -20.50
C SER A 370 12.79 14.82 -21.78
N ASN A 371 12.52 13.70 -22.45
CA ASN A 371 11.58 13.71 -23.58
C ASN A 371 10.14 13.57 -23.05
N TYR A 372 9.37 14.64 -23.11
CA TYR A 372 7.96 14.70 -22.67
C TYR A 372 7.06 15.28 -23.77
N SER A 373 7.45 15.12 -25.03
CA SER A 373 6.68 15.58 -26.20
C SER A 373 5.28 14.96 -26.29
N TYR A 374 5.09 13.77 -25.70
CA TYR A 374 3.80 13.08 -25.61
C TYR A 374 2.84 13.70 -24.57
N LEU A 375 3.30 14.54 -23.65
CA LEU A 375 2.44 15.18 -22.65
C LEU A 375 1.56 16.28 -23.27
N PRO A 376 0.40 16.59 -22.67
CA PRO A 376 -0.44 17.71 -23.09
C PRO A 376 0.33 19.05 -23.06
N GLU A 377 0.00 19.97 -23.98
CA GLU A 377 0.72 21.24 -24.15
C GLU A 377 0.73 22.11 -22.87
N ASN A 378 -0.39 22.19 -22.15
CA ASN A 378 -0.51 22.92 -20.88
C ASN A 378 0.44 22.36 -19.79
N ILE A 379 0.67 21.05 -19.77
CA ILE A 379 1.61 20.40 -18.85
C ILE A 379 3.04 20.64 -19.31
N ARG A 380 3.33 20.47 -20.62
CA ARG A 380 4.65 20.72 -21.21
C ARG A 380 5.15 22.15 -20.99
N ASN A 381 4.23 23.13 -20.99
CA ASN A 381 4.52 24.53 -20.74
C ASN A 381 4.68 24.88 -19.24
N SER A 382 4.61 23.89 -18.36
CA SER A 382 4.83 24.01 -16.91
C SER A 382 6.06 23.19 -16.48
N PRO A 383 7.29 23.58 -16.86
CA PRO A 383 8.50 22.77 -16.64
C PRO A 383 8.77 22.51 -15.15
N ASP A 384 8.38 23.45 -14.28
CA ASP A 384 8.49 23.36 -12.84
C ASP A 384 7.68 22.17 -12.29
N TYR A 385 6.45 22.00 -12.75
CA TYR A 385 5.55 20.91 -12.35
C TYR A 385 6.08 19.51 -12.71
N ILE A 386 6.84 19.40 -13.80
CA ILE A 386 7.38 18.13 -14.29
C ILE A 386 8.74 17.82 -13.62
N LYS A 387 9.59 18.84 -13.45
CA LYS A 387 11.00 18.65 -13.07
C LYS A 387 11.27 18.84 -11.59
N LYS A 388 10.57 19.75 -10.92
CA LYS A 388 10.88 20.13 -9.55
C LYS A 388 10.16 19.24 -8.55
N ARG A 389 10.88 18.87 -7.49
CA ARG A 389 10.38 18.10 -6.34
C ARG A 389 10.82 18.77 -5.04
N PHE A 390 9.93 18.77 -4.05
CA PHE A 390 10.19 19.39 -2.74
C PHE A 390 10.61 18.36 -1.69
N TYR A 391 11.70 18.67 -0.99
CA TYR A 391 12.25 17.84 0.07
C TYR A 391 12.30 18.63 1.37
N LEU A 392 11.87 18.01 2.48
CA LEU A 392 11.96 18.62 3.80
C LEU A 392 13.43 18.69 4.20
N ASN A 393 13.98 19.90 4.28
CA ASN A 393 15.40 20.10 4.56
C ASN A 393 15.65 20.29 6.06
N GLN A 394 14.76 21.01 6.74
CA GLN A 394 14.95 21.34 8.15
C GLN A 394 13.64 21.60 8.89
N ILE A 395 13.55 21.12 10.12
CA ILE A 395 12.54 21.52 11.11
C ILE A 395 13.21 22.41 12.15
N THR A 396 12.59 23.53 12.46
CA THR A 396 13.07 24.46 13.49
C THR A 396 11.99 24.64 14.56
N GLU A 397 12.30 24.31 15.80
CA GLU A 397 11.41 24.55 16.94
C GLU A 397 11.90 25.77 17.72
N HIS A 398 11.04 26.77 17.87
CA HIS A 398 11.29 28.00 18.60
C HIS A 398 10.41 28.02 19.85
N SER A 399 11.02 27.79 21.03
CA SER A 399 10.38 28.18 22.28
C SER A 399 10.52 29.70 22.46
N ASN A 400 9.76 30.30 23.39
CA ASN A 400 9.83 31.74 23.70
C ASN A 400 11.21 32.23 24.21
N VAL A 401 12.25 31.38 24.18
CA VAL A 401 13.63 31.65 24.57
C VAL A 401 14.53 31.30 23.38
N SER A 402 15.57 32.12 23.17
CA SER A 402 16.48 32.23 22.01
C SER A 402 17.22 30.97 21.49
N ASN A 403 16.86 29.76 21.90
CA ASN A 403 17.47 28.50 21.46
C ASN A 403 16.53 27.75 20.51
N SER A 404 16.84 27.74 19.21
CA SER A 404 16.09 26.96 18.23
C SER A 404 16.59 25.50 18.15
N LYS A 405 15.70 24.51 18.31
CA LYS A 405 16.04 23.12 17.99
C LYS A 405 15.98 22.94 16.49
N ILE A 406 17.02 22.34 15.93
CA ILE A 406 17.11 22.15 14.48
C ILE A 406 17.30 20.66 14.20
N HIS A 407 16.36 20.07 13.47
CA HIS A 407 16.57 18.80 12.79
C HIS A 407 16.90 19.11 11.33
N LYS A 408 17.96 18.51 10.78
CA LYS A 408 18.31 18.62 9.35
C LYS A 408 18.24 17.27 8.67
N PHE A 409 17.83 17.28 7.41
CA PHE A 409 17.64 16.10 6.59
C PHE A 409 18.41 16.25 5.29
N GLU A 410 19.16 15.22 4.93
CA GLU A 410 19.90 15.14 3.67
C GLU A 410 19.43 13.93 2.87
N TYR A 411 19.45 14.03 1.55
CA TYR A 411 18.92 13.01 0.64
C TYR A 411 19.97 12.55 -0.38
N TYR A 412 19.78 11.37 -0.96
CA TYR A 412 20.66 10.84 -2.00
C TYR A 412 20.40 11.51 -3.36
N SER A 413 21.21 12.51 -3.72
CA SER A 413 21.23 13.17 -5.03
C SER A 413 19.87 13.30 -5.76
N PRO A 414 18.87 13.98 -5.17
CA PRO A 414 17.56 14.11 -5.79
C PRO A 414 17.58 14.77 -7.18
N GLU A 415 18.60 15.58 -7.48
CA GLU A 415 18.85 16.20 -8.78
C GLU A 415 19.07 15.19 -9.93
N ASN A 416 19.47 13.96 -9.61
CA ASN A 416 19.69 12.89 -10.59
C ASN A 416 18.41 12.15 -10.96
N LEU A 417 17.31 12.35 -10.23
CA LEU A 417 16.02 11.78 -10.61
C LEU A 417 15.57 12.34 -11.97
N PRO A 418 14.93 11.51 -12.82
CA PRO A 418 14.39 11.98 -14.07
C PRO A 418 13.21 12.92 -13.84
N ALA A 419 12.83 13.65 -14.88
CA ALA A 419 11.56 14.37 -14.91
C ALA A 419 10.38 13.41 -14.61
N ARG A 420 9.32 13.90 -13.95
CA ARG A 420 8.10 13.10 -13.75
C ARG A 420 7.56 12.62 -15.10
N PHE A 421 6.93 11.44 -15.09
CA PHE A 421 6.40 10.78 -16.29
C PHE A 421 7.44 10.25 -17.26
N SER A 422 8.74 10.31 -16.94
CA SER A 422 9.79 9.70 -17.78
C SER A 422 9.59 8.19 -17.91
N PHE A 423 10.01 7.63 -19.05
CA PHE A 423 10.00 6.19 -19.31
C PHE A 423 11.19 5.46 -18.67
N ALA A 424 12.15 6.18 -18.10
CA ALA A 424 13.28 5.61 -17.36
C ALA A 424 12.87 5.03 -15.99
N LYS A 425 11.90 4.12 -15.97
CA LYS A 425 11.35 3.51 -14.76
C LYS A 425 11.22 2.01 -14.90
N ASP A 426 11.49 1.30 -13.81
CA ASP A 426 11.30 -0.14 -13.72
C ASP A 426 9.80 -0.54 -13.66
N ASN A 427 9.52 -1.84 -13.53
CA ASN A 427 8.16 -2.38 -13.41
C ASN A 427 7.39 -1.89 -12.16
N TYR A 428 8.08 -1.30 -11.18
CA TYR A 428 7.54 -0.81 -9.90
C TYR A 428 7.38 0.71 -9.89
N GLY A 429 7.78 1.38 -10.98
CA GLY A 429 7.72 2.82 -11.15
C GLY A 429 8.93 3.57 -10.59
N VAL A 430 9.97 2.87 -10.09
CA VAL A 430 11.19 3.46 -9.54
C VAL A 430 12.20 3.71 -10.66
N PHE A 431 13.03 4.75 -10.50
CA PHE A 431 14.04 5.13 -11.49
C PHE A 431 15.09 4.02 -11.67
N ASN A 432 15.33 3.61 -12.93
CA ASN A 432 16.28 2.54 -13.26
C ASN A 432 17.42 2.95 -14.23
N GLY A 433 17.50 4.24 -14.58
CA GLY A 433 18.55 4.78 -15.43
C GLY A 433 18.55 4.32 -16.89
N LYS A 434 17.51 3.63 -17.37
CA LYS A 434 17.42 3.16 -18.76
C LYS A 434 16.74 4.18 -19.67
N ASP A 435 17.29 4.43 -20.85
CA ASP A 435 16.69 5.30 -21.85
C ASP A 435 15.61 4.54 -22.64
N ASN A 436 14.44 4.38 -22.03
CA ASN A 436 13.34 3.66 -22.65
C ASN A 436 12.54 4.58 -23.60
N SER A 437 12.18 4.08 -24.77
CA SER A 437 11.29 4.76 -25.72
C SER A 437 9.80 4.41 -25.53
N THR A 438 9.52 3.40 -24.70
CA THR A 438 8.19 2.87 -24.37
C THR A 438 8.13 2.41 -22.90
N LEU A 439 6.95 2.09 -22.37
CA LEU A 439 6.72 1.46 -21.07
C LEU A 439 6.38 -0.03 -21.21
N ILE A 440 6.27 -0.54 -22.44
CA ILE A 440 6.00 -1.95 -22.69
C ILE A 440 7.27 -2.76 -22.41
N SER A 441 7.23 -3.56 -21.34
CA SER A 441 8.38 -4.32 -20.86
C SER A 441 8.81 -5.41 -21.86
N ASN A 442 10.13 -5.54 -22.06
CA ASN A 442 10.74 -6.64 -22.81
C ASN A 442 10.72 -7.99 -22.07
N GLU A 443 10.22 -8.02 -20.85
CA GLU A 443 10.08 -9.22 -20.02
C GLU A 443 8.74 -9.93 -20.22
N VAL A 444 7.79 -9.29 -20.91
CA VAL A 444 6.49 -9.90 -21.20
C VAL A 444 6.67 -10.93 -22.32
N PRO A 445 6.21 -12.18 -22.14
CA PRO A 445 6.21 -13.17 -23.21
C PRO A 445 5.20 -12.74 -24.30
N VAL A 446 5.70 -12.08 -25.33
CA VAL A 446 4.91 -11.75 -26.52
C VAL A 446 4.98 -12.96 -27.48
N PRO A 447 3.84 -13.50 -27.97
CA PRO A 447 3.84 -14.59 -28.94
C PRO A 447 4.78 -14.31 -30.14
N THR A 448 5.59 -15.30 -30.51
CA THR A 448 6.69 -15.14 -31.48
C THR A 448 6.27 -14.68 -32.88
N TYR A 449 5.03 -14.95 -33.31
CA TYR A 449 4.50 -14.45 -34.60
C TYR A 449 4.23 -12.94 -34.61
N ILE A 450 4.09 -12.29 -33.44
CA ILE A 450 4.00 -10.82 -33.32
C ILE A 450 5.38 -10.17 -33.55
N LEU A 451 6.47 -10.93 -33.38
CA LEU A 451 7.86 -10.50 -33.57
C LEU A 451 8.40 -10.76 -35.00
N HIS A 452 7.51 -11.03 -35.97
CA HIS A 452 7.89 -11.42 -37.32
C HIS A 452 8.55 -10.27 -38.12
N PRO A 453 9.66 -10.52 -38.86
CA PRO A 453 10.47 -9.48 -39.54
C PRO A 453 9.70 -8.60 -40.53
N VAL A 454 8.66 -9.12 -41.19
CA VAL A 454 7.82 -8.36 -42.15
C VAL A 454 7.00 -7.25 -41.48
N TYR A 455 6.76 -7.35 -40.17
CA TYR A 455 6.02 -6.37 -39.36
C TYR A 455 6.93 -5.50 -38.48
N ASN A 456 8.24 -5.71 -38.61
CA ASN A 456 9.30 -5.22 -37.71
C ASN A 456 9.77 -3.78 -38.02
N SER A 457 9.06 -3.05 -38.89
CA SER A 457 9.46 -1.69 -39.27
C SER A 457 8.96 -0.60 -38.31
N PHE A 458 8.17 -0.92 -37.27
CA PHE A 458 7.51 0.11 -36.45
C PHE A 458 7.83 0.14 -34.95
N TYR A 459 8.30 -0.94 -34.32
CA TYR A 459 8.61 -0.94 -32.88
C TYR A 459 9.76 -1.89 -32.52
N THR A 460 10.99 -1.49 -32.82
CA THR A 460 12.19 -2.34 -32.62
C THR A 460 12.71 -2.39 -31.19
N GLU A 461 12.15 -1.66 -30.22
CA GLU A 461 12.73 -1.58 -28.87
C GLU A 461 11.66 -1.61 -27.77
N LEU A 462 11.31 -2.82 -27.32
CA LEU A 462 10.63 -3.01 -26.03
C LEU A 462 11.52 -2.44 -24.90
N ALA A 463 10.90 -1.95 -23.83
CA ALA A 463 11.59 -1.26 -22.75
C ALA A 463 12.32 -2.21 -21.79
N ASN A 464 13.51 -1.82 -21.35
CA ASN A 464 14.16 -2.47 -20.21
C ASN A 464 13.60 -1.89 -18.91
N ARG A 465 12.72 -2.66 -18.28
CA ARG A 465 12.03 -2.29 -17.03
C ARG A 465 12.49 -3.08 -15.82
N LYS A 466 13.69 -3.67 -15.90
CA LYS A 466 14.34 -4.28 -14.73
C LYS A 466 14.72 -3.19 -13.72
N PRO A 467 14.58 -3.47 -12.41
CA PRO A 467 15.19 -2.66 -11.36
C PRO A 467 16.71 -2.54 -11.56
N ASP A 468 17.29 -1.43 -11.11
CA ASP A 468 18.74 -1.21 -11.12
C ASP A 468 19.17 -0.51 -9.83
N HIS A 469 19.90 -1.22 -8.98
CA HIS A 469 20.35 -0.75 -7.68
C HIS A 469 21.17 0.54 -7.71
N ASN A 470 21.80 0.89 -8.85
CA ASN A 470 22.60 2.11 -8.94
C ASN A 470 21.76 3.39 -8.96
N PHE A 471 20.45 3.26 -9.19
CA PHE A 471 19.55 4.40 -9.42
C PHE A 471 18.37 4.44 -8.44
N GLY A 472 17.90 3.29 -7.93
CA GLY A 472 16.68 3.20 -7.12
C GLY A 472 16.70 3.96 -5.78
N TYR A 473 17.89 4.28 -5.25
CA TYR A 473 18.03 5.03 -3.98
C TYR A 473 17.99 6.56 -4.15
N PHE A 474 17.98 7.09 -5.36
CA PHE A 474 17.95 8.55 -5.54
C PHE A 474 16.67 9.16 -4.95
N GLY A 475 16.83 10.28 -4.24
CA GLY A 475 15.77 10.93 -3.48
C GLY A 475 15.47 10.31 -2.11
N LEU A 476 16.03 9.16 -1.74
CA LEU A 476 15.83 8.60 -0.41
C LEU A 476 16.57 9.40 0.68
N LEU A 477 16.04 9.37 1.90
CA LEU A 477 16.63 10.06 3.05
C LEU A 477 17.97 9.41 3.43
N LYS A 478 19.05 10.18 3.29
CA LYS A 478 20.42 9.72 3.54
C LYS A 478 20.84 9.93 5.00
N LYS A 479 20.50 11.07 5.58
CA LYS A 479 21.03 11.45 6.89
C LYS A 479 20.07 12.35 7.65
N ILE A 480 19.99 12.13 8.96
CA ILE A 480 19.32 13.00 9.92
C ILE A 480 20.38 13.57 10.84
N THR A 481 20.41 14.89 10.99
CA THR A 481 21.18 15.56 12.05
C THR A 481 20.22 16.07 13.10
N TYR A 482 20.40 15.63 14.34
CA TYR A 482 19.54 15.99 15.47
C TYR A 482 19.98 17.31 16.11
N PRO A 483 19.13 17.94 16.95
CA PRO A 483 19.47 19.16 17.68
C PRO A 483 20.73 19.04 18.55
N THR A 484 21.08 17.83 18.98
CA THR A 484 22.32 17.51 19.71
C THR A 484 23.57 17.54 18.84
N LYS A 485 23.43 17.79 17.54
CA LYS A 485 24.46 17.70 16.49
C LYS A 485 24.91 16.28 16.16
N GLY A 486 24.50 15.26 16.92
CA GLY A 486 24.65 13.86 16.53
C GLY A 486 23.85 13.55 15.25
N SER A 487 24.20 12.46 14.57
CA SER A 487 23.54 12.13 13.30
C SER A 487 23.31 10.64 13.10
N THR A 488 22.27 10.31 12.36
CA THR A 488 21.97 8.96 11.88
C THR A 488 22.06 8.97 10.36
N THR A 489 22.90 8.11 9.79
CA THR A 489 23.02 7.87 8.35
C THR A 489 22.32 6.57 8.00
N LEU A 490 21.55 6.58 6.91
CA LEU A 490 20.79 5.43 6.40
C LEU A 490 21.40 4.99 5.06
N VAL A 491 21.61 3.69 4.91
CA VAL A 491 22.11 3.06 3.68
C VAL A 491 21.08 2.04 3.21
N TYR A 492 20.76 2.09 1.92
CA TYR A 492 19.75 1.25 1.30
C TYR A 492 20.38 0.25 0.34
N GLU A 493 19.69 -0.87 0.12
CA GLU A 493 20.00 -1.87 -0.89
C GLU A 493 18.69 -2.33 -1.57
N PRO A 494 18.73 -2.90 -2.79
CA PRO A 494 17.52 -3.40 -3.45
C PRO A 494 16.94 -4.60 -2.69
N HIS A 495 15.65 -4.83 -2.87
CA HIS A 495 15.09 -6.15 -2.57
C HIS A 495 15.70 -7.19 -3.53
N VAL A 496 15.96 -8.40 -3.04
CA VAL A 496 16.44 -9.51 -3.87
C VAL A 496 15.44 -10.66 -3.83
N GLY A 497 15.13 -11.20 -5.02
CA GLY A 497 14.22 -12.30 -5.21
C GLY A 497 14.81 -13.66 -4.85
N GLN A 498 13.97 -14.68 -4.95
CA GLN A 498 14.46 -16.06 -4.85
C GLN A 498 15.45 -16.34 -5.98
N LYS A 499 16.48 -17.13 -5.66
CA LYS A 499 17.50 -17.57 -6.59
C LYS A 499 16.86 -18.30 -7.77
N VAL A 500 17.03 -17.77 -8.98
CA VAL A 500 16.55 -18.36 -10.23
C VAL A 500 17.72 -18.70 -11.14
N THR A 501 17.62 -19.84 -11.83
CA THR A 501 18.60 -20.25 -12.83
C THR A 501 18.23 -19.64 -14.17
N VAL A 502 19.03 -18.69 -14.66
CA VAL A 502 18.79 -18.01 -15.94
C VAL A 502 19.77 -18.49 -17.02
N PRO A 503 19.33 -18.60 -18.28
CA PRO A 503 20.22 -18.85 -19.40
C PRO A 503 21.06 -17.61 -19.72
N VAL A 504 22.37 -17.80 -19.87
CA VAL A 504 23.34 -16.81 -20.36
C VAL A 504 23.71 -17.19 -21.79
N TYR A 505 23.20 -16.39 -22.74
CA TYR A 505 23.47 -16.58 -24.17
C TYR A 505 24.86 -16.03 -24.52
N PRO A 506 25.71 -16.80 -25.22
CA PRO A 506 26.95 -16.27 -25.78
C PRO A 506 26.66 -15.30 -26.92
N ALA A 507 27.69 -14.57 -27.37
CA ALA A 507 27.54 -13.64 -28.49
C ALA A 507 27.04 -14.40 -29.75
N SER A 508 25.91 -13.98 -30.31
CA SER A 508 25.42 -14.55 -31.55
C SER A 508 26.28 -14.10 -32.72
N SER A 509 26.59 -15.02 -33.62
CA SER A 509 27.24 -14.75 -34.88
C SER A 509 26.18 -14.60 -35.98
N ASN A 510 26.16 -13.43 -36.60
CA ASN A 510 25.33 -13.19 -37.78
C ASN A 510 26.07 -13.68 -39.03
N VAL A 511 25.43 -14.57 -39.79
CA VAL A 511 25.87 -14.97 -41.12
C VAL A 511 24.93 -14.31 -42.12
N ASN A 512 25.49 -13.41 -42.92
CA ASN A 512 24.78 -12.76 -44.00
C ASN A 512 25.63 -12.88 -45.27
N LEU A 513 25.14 -13.62 -46.27
CA LEU A 513 25.80 -13.76 -47.56
C LEU A 513 24.90 -13.17 -48.63
N THR A 514 25.43 -12.19 -49.35
CA THR A 514 24.78 -11.60 -50.52
C THR A 514 25.60 -11.93 -51.74
N LEU A 515 24.93 -12.41 -52.77
CA LEU A 515 25.51 -12.75 -54.05
C LEU A 515 24.73 -12.05 -55.15
N PHE A 516 25.44 -11.53 -56.15
CA PHE A 516 24.85 -10.91 -57.33
C PHE A 516 25.55 -11.45 -58.58
N THR A 517 24.77 -11.86 -59.58
CA THR A 517 25.28 -12.21 -60.91
C THR A 517 25.00 -11.09 -61.90
N ALA A 518 26.04 -10.59 -62.57
CA ALA A 518 25.90 -9.54 -63.58
C ALA A 518 25.42 -10.10 -64.94
N PHE A 519 25.05 -9.21 -65.86
CA PHE A 519 24.70 -9.58 -67.23
C PHE A 519 25.87 -10.31 -67.91
N GLY A 520 25.69 -11.58 -68.27
CA GLY A 520 26.71 -12.44 -68.88
C GLY A 520 27.41 -13.42 -67.93
N GLU A 521 27.24 -13.29 -66.62
CA GLU A 521 27.72 -14.27 -65.63
C GLU A 521 26.73 -15.44 -65.52
N ARG A 522 27.19 -16.65 -65.86
CA ARG A 522 26.32 -17.85 -65.88
C ARG A 522 26.13 -18.49 -64.50
N SER A 523 27.10 -18.35 -63.61
CA SER A 523 26.96 -18.78 -62.22
C SER A 523 27.94 -18.04 -61.32
N ASN A 524 27.58 -17.90 -60.05
CA ASN A 524 28.46 -17.40 -59.01
C ASN A 524 28.16 -18.16 -57.71
N SER A 525 29.11 -18.20 -56.79
CA SER A 525 28.90 -18.78 -55.46
C SER A 525 29.71 -18.05 -54.40
N ILE A 526 29.15 -17.97 -53.20
CA ILE A 526 29.82 -17.43 -52.02
C ILE A 526 29.71 -18.44 -50.89
N THR A 527 30.81 -18.61 -50.15
CA THR A 527 30.87 -19.54 -49.04
C THR A 527 31.25 -18.85 -47.74
N LYS A 528 30.77 -19.41 -46.63
CA LYS A 528 31.17 -19.00 -45.28
C LYS A 528 31.35 -20.23 -44.41
N GLN A 529 32.54 -20.35 -43.83
CA GLN A 529 32.79 -21.35 -42.80
C GLN A 529 32.31 -20.84 -41.44
N LEU A 530 31.65 -21.72 -40.69
CA LEU A 530 31.21 -21.52 -39.31
C LEU A 530 31.58 -22.72 -38.45
N PHE A 531 31.63 -22.54 -37.13
CA PHE A 531 31.93 -23.59 -36.16
C PHE A 531 30.93 -23.54 -35.01
N SER A 532 30.39 -24.70 -34.64
CA SER A 532 29.47 -24.85 -33.51
C SER A 532 30.08 -25.83 -32.51
N SER A 533 30.32 -25.41 -31.26
CA SER A 533 30.79 -26.32 -30.21
C SER A 533 29.68 -27.18 -29.60
N TYR A 534 28.41 -26.88 -29.92
CA TYR A 534 27.24 -27.63 -29.45
C TYR A 534 26.17 -27.83 -30.54
N GLY A 535 25.19 -28.69 -30.27
CA GLY A 535 24.10 -28.96 -31.20
C GLY A 535 23.01 -27.89 -31.14
N GLN A 536 22.63 -27.30 -32.28
CA GLN A 536 21.59 -26.25 -32.34
C GLN A 536 20.81 -26.32 -33.66
N LYS A 537 19.53 -25.94 -33.61
CA LYS A 537 18.70 -25.78 -34.81
C LYS A 537 18.72 -24.32 -35.26
N ILE A 538 19.00 -24.10 -36.54
CA ILE A 538 19.13 -22.78 -37.15
C ILE A 538 17.99 -22.56 -38.13
N LYS A 539 17.45 -21.35 -38.11
CA LYS A 539 16.40 -20.86 -38.99
C LYS A 539 16.98 -19.95 -40.06
N LEU A 540 16.52 -20.11 -41.30
CA LEU A 540 17.03 -19.37 -42.45
C LEU A 540 16.09 -18.24 -42.85
N ASN A 541 16.67 -17.07 -43.14
CA ASN A 541 16.01 -16.02 -43.92
C ASN A 541 16.64 -15.98 -45.31
N THR A 542 15.83 -16.11 -46.35
CA THR A 542 16.27 -16.05 -47.74
C THR A 542 15.53 -14.94 -48.47
N LEU A 543 16.24 -14.24 -49.35
CA LEU A 543 15.66 -13.25 -50.24
C LEU A 543 16.32 -13.42 -51.61
N SER A 544 15.53 -13.42 -52.68
CA SER A 544 16.09 -13.29 -54.03
C SER A 544 15.31 -12.28 -54.86
N SER A 545 15.98 -11.65 -55.82
CA SER A 545 15.36 -10.70 -56.73
C SER A 545 16.04 -10.76 -58.10
N ILE A 546 15.26 -10.48 -59.15
CA ILE A 546 15.74 -10.43 -60.53
C ILE A 546 15.85 -8.97 -60.94
N ASN A 547 16.94 -8.62 -61.63
CA ASN A 547 17.06 -7.33 -62.28
C ASN A 547 16.15 -7.30 -63.54
N SER A 548 15.25 -6.31 -63.61
CA SER A 548 14.27 -6.13 -64.68
C SER A 548 14.86 -5.87 -66.08
N ALA A 549 16.18 -5.69 -66.19
CA ALA A 549 16.89 -5.51 -67.46
C ALA A 549 17.16 -6.81 -68.25
N CYS A 550 16.77 -7.98 -67.73
CA CYS A 550 17.08 -9.28 -68.33
C CYS A 550 15.80 -9.98 -68.84
N ALA A 551 15.87 -10.59 -70.03
CA ALA A 551 14.74 -11.34 -70.62
C ALA A 551 14.35 -12.48 -69.67
N GLU A 552 13.07 -12.55 -69.32
CA GLU A 552 12.56 -13.29 -68.17
C GLU A 552 13.05 -14.75 -68.13
N PRO A 553 13.87 -15.14 -67.14
CA PRO A 553 13.91 -16.53 -66.70
C PRO A 553 12.52 -16.89 -66.16
N ASP A 554 12.07 -18.14 -66.35
CA ASP A 554 10.78 -18.59 -65.82
C ASP A 554 10.69 -18.26 -64.31
N PRO A 555 9.68 -17.49 -63.86
CA PRO A 555 9.52 -17.16 -62.45
C PRO A 555 9.35 -18.39 -61.53
N HIS A 556 9.11 -19.57 -62.09
CA HIS A 556 8.91 -20.83 -61.35
C HIS A 556 10.18 -21.69 -61.22
N ASP A 557 11.29 -21.35 -61.89
CA ASP A 557 12.55 -22.08 -61.72
C ASP A 557 13.38 -21.51 -60.55
N PRO A 558 13.95 -22.37 -59.68
CA PRO A 558 14.78 -21.90 -58.58
C PRO A 558 16.05 -21.21 -59.09
N GLN A 559 16.29 -19.99 -58.63
CA GLN A 559 17.36 -19.12 -59.14
C GLN A 559 18.55 -19.03 -58.19
N ALA A 560 18.35 -19.45 -56.93
CA ALA A 560 19.39 -19.57 -55.93
C ALA A 560 19.24 -20.90 -55.19
N THR A 561 20.38 -21.53 -54.88
CA THR A 561 20.45 -22.77 -54.11
C THR A 561 21.39 -22.58 -52.93
N ILE A 562 20.98 -23.09 -51.77
CA ILE A 562 21.79 -23.17 -50.56
C ILE A 562 22.08 -24.64 -50.27
N TYR A 563 23.32 -24.93 -49.91
CA TYR A 563 23.67 -26.17 -49.25
C TYR A 563 24.73 -25.90 -48.20
N ILE A 564 24.70 -26.70 -47.13
CA ILE A 564 25.64 -26.61 -46.03
C ILE A 564 26.39 -27.93 -45.96
N THR A 565 27.71 -27.87 -45.88
CA THR A 565 28.56 -29.06 -45.88
C THR A 565 29.35 -29.15 -44.59
N ASP A 566 29.29 -30.31 -43.94
CA ASP A 566 30.17 -30.68 -42.84
C ASP A 566 31.60 -30.79 -43.36
N VAL A 567 32.52 -30.00 -42.79
CA VAL A 567 33.92 -29.92 -43.24
C VAL A 567 34.67 -31.24 -43.03
N ALA A 568 34.35 -31.99 -41.97
CA ALA A 568 35.10 -33.18 -41.60
C ALA A 568 34.72 -34.39 -42.46
N THR A 569 33.44 -34.55 -42.77
CA THR A 569 32.91 -35.70 -43.52
C THR A 569 32.65 -35.40 -45.00
N ASN A 570 32.69 -34.12 -45.38
CA ASN A 570 32.28 -33.63 -46.71
C ASN A 570 30.83 -34.02 -47.07
N THR A 571 29.96 -34.20 -46.06
CA THR A 571 28.54 -34.53 -46.25
C THR A 571 27.68 -33.28 -46.16
N LYS A 572 26.63 -33.20 -46.98
CA LYS A 572 25.67 -32.10 -46.93
C LYS A 572 24.68 -32.28 -45.77
N ILE A 573 24.27 -31.18 -45.13
CA ILE A 573 23.23 -31.15 -44.08
C ILE A 573 21.85 -31.10 -44.72
N GLU A 574 20.91 -31.82 -44.12
CA GLU A 574 19.50 -31.85 -44.51
C GLU A 574 18.74 -30.62 -43.97
N PHE A 575 17.86 -30.07 -44.81
CA PHE A 575 16.93 -29.00 -44.47
C PHE A 575 15.55 -29.56 -44.14
N PHE A 576 14.84 -28.88 -43.25
CA PHE A 576 13.52 -29.26 -42.77
C PHE A 576 12.53 -28.11 -42.93
N ASN A 577 11.33 -28.42 -43.40
CA ASN A 577 10.19 -27.51 -43.44
C ASN A 577 9.28 -27.75 -42.24
N HIS A 578 8.75 -26.69 -41.62
CA HIS A 578 7.80 -26.79 -40.53
C HIS A 578 6.39 -26.45 -41.03
N GLU A 579 5.47 -27.41 -40.95
CA GLU A 579 4.06 -27.20 -41.33
C GLU A 579 3.26 -26.54 -40.19
N ASN A 580 2.17 -25.85 -40.54
CA ASN A 580 1.30 -25.12 -39.59
C ASN A 580 0.68 -26.01 -38.49
N ILE A 581 0.75 -27.34 -38.64
CA ILE A 581 0.21 -28.35 -37.71
C ILE A 581 1.27 -28.97 -36.77
N GLY A 582 2.53 -28.51 -36.79
CA GLY A 582 3.57 -28.94 -35.86
C GLY A 582 4.45 -30.12 -36.31
N TYR A 583 4.35 -30.54 -37.57
CA TYR A 583 5.18 -31.61 -38.14
C TYR A 583 6.31 -31.04 -39.01
N GLU A 584 7.46 -31.72 -38.98
CA GLU A 584 8.62 -31.39 -39.80
C GLU A 584 8.74 -32.33 -40.99
N THR A 585 8.87 -31.78 -42.19
CA THR A 585 9.09 -32.55 -43.42
C THR A 585 10.50 -32.29 -43.95
N SER A 586 11.22 -33.36 -44.29
CA SER A 586 12.54 -33.24 -44.92
C SER A 586 12.41 -32.62 -46.31
N LEU A 587 13.25 -31.61 -46.59
CA LEU A 587 13.40 -30.96 -47.89
C LEU A 587 14.64 -31.46 -48.66
N GLY A 588 15.42 -32.37 -48.08
CA GLY A 588 16.68 -32.86 -48.65
C GLY A 588 17.91 -32.00 -48.31
N PHE A 589 19.02 -32.22 -49.01
CA PHE A 589 20.37 -31.70 -48.66
C PHE A 589 20.74 -30.34 -49.25
N PHE A 590 19.83 -29.76 -50.02
CA PHE A 590 19.96 -28.42 -50.58
C PHE A 590 18.58 -27.79 -50.60
N TYR A 591 18.53 -26.49 -50.42
CA TYR A 591 17.30 -25.72 -50.49
C TYR A 591 17.37 -24.73 -51.63
N ALA A 592 16.41 -24.81 -52.55
CA ALA A 592 16.34 -23.98 -53.74
C ALA A 592 15.16 -23.01 -53.59
N PHE A 593 15.36 -21.73 -53.91
CA PHE A 593 14.37 -20.67 -53.70
C PHE A 593 14.36 -19.67 -54.85
N ASN A 594 13.25 -18.93 -54.99
CA ASN A 594 12.97 -18.06 -56.13
C ASN A 594 12.53 -16.64 -55.66
N PRO A 595 12.34 -15.68 -56.58
CA PRO A 595 12.06 -14.28 -56.23
C PRO A 595 10.72 -14.05 -55.52
N ASP A 596 9.80 -15.01 -55.63
CA ASP A 596 8.45 -14.92 -55.06
C ASP A 596 8.32 -15.61 -53.68
N SER A 597 9.34 -16.37 -53.25
CA SER A 597 9.31 -17.10 -51.98
C SER A 597 9.82 -16.22 -50.81
N ASN A 598 8.93 -15.43 -50.21
CA ASN A 598 9.16 -14.80 -48.89
C ASN A 598 8.86 -15.80 -47.75
N LEU A 599 9.65 -16.86 -47.63
CA LEU A 599 9.46 -17.91 -46.63
C LEU A 599 10.46 -17.74 -45.48
N SER A 600 10.23 -16.78 -44.59
CA SER A 600 11.12 -16.53 -43.45
C SER A 600 10.93 -17.49 -42.28
N ASP A 601 9.87 -18.31 -42.23
CA ASP A 601 9.46 -18.98 -40.99
C ASP A 601 9.55 -20.50 -40.95
N SER A 602 9.63 -21.17 -42.10
CA SER A 602 9.40 -22.61 -42.15
C SER A 602 10.65 -23.46 -42.40
N VAL A 603 11.77 -22.89 -42.88
CA VAL A 603 12.98 -23.67 -43.23
C VAL A 603 14.05 -23.63 -42.14
N THR A 604 14.48 -24.81 -41.70
CA THR A 604 15.46 -24.98 -40.62
C THR A 604 16.48 -26.07 -40.95
N PHE A 605 17.65 -26.04 -40.30
CA PHE A 605 18.66 -27.11 -40.35
C PHE A 605 19.34 -27.25 -38.99
N THR A 606 19.99 -28.39 -38.74
CA THR A 606 20.63 -28.68 -37.45
C THR A 606 22.16 -28.66 -37.60
N LEU A 607 22.81 -27.82 -36.80
CA LEU A 607 24.26 -27.87 -36.55
C LEU A 607 24.51 -28.86 -35.40
N GLU A 608 25.43 -29.79 -35.58
CA GLU A 608 25.84 -30.74 -34.54
C GLU A 608 27.03 -30.20 -33.73
N ALA A 609 27.22 -30.77 -32.54
CA ALA A 609 28.26 -30.34 -31.61
C ALA A 609 29.68 -30.60 -32.13
N ASN A 610 30.57 -29.64 -31.88
CA ASN A 610 32.00 -29.67 -32.21
C ASN A 610 32.30 -29.88 -33.70
N LYS A 611 31.50 -29.27 -34.58
CA LYS A 611 31.66 -29.38 -36.02
C LYS A 611 31.82 -28.03 -36.71
N SER A 612 32.59 -28.03 -37.79
CA SER A 612 32.69 -26.92 -38.72
C SER A 612 31.87 -27.19 -39.97
N TYR A 613 31.23 -26.15 -40.47
CA TYR A 613 30.35 -26.22 -41.62
C TYR A 613 30.70 -25.13 -42.63
N ILE A 614 30.58 -25.43 -43.91
CA ILE A 614 30.67 -24.45 -44.99
C ILE A 614 29.26 -24.24 -45.55
N VAL A 615 28.74 -23.04 -45.37
CA VAL A 615 27.48 -22.60 -45.98
C VAL A 615 27.81 -22.05 -47.35
N THR A 616 27.17 -22.58 -48.38
CA THR A 616 27.35 -22.13 -49.76
C THR A 616 26.04 -21.59 -50.29
N LEU A 617 26.06 -20.35 -50.77
CA LEU A 617 25.00 -19.77 -51.59
C LEU A 617 25.47 -19.76 -53.04
N GLU A 618 24.68 -20.37 -53.92
CA GLU A 618 24.99 -20.50 -55.33
C GLU A 618 23.83 -19.95 -56.17
N VAL A 619 24.17 -19.17 -57.19
CA VAL A 619 23.21 -18.64 -58.18
C VAL A 619 23.69 -19.11 -59.54
N THR A 620 22.82 -19.75 -60.31
CA THR A 620 23.14 -20.37 -61.61
C THR A 620 22.51 -19.67 -62.80
N THR A 621 21.97 -18.47 -62.57
CA THR A 621 21.32 -17.64 -63.59
C THR A 621 21.90 -16.22 -63.56
N PRO A 622 22.01 -15.54 -64.72
CA PRO A 622 22.45 -14.15 -64.77
C PRO A 622 21.37 -13.22 -64.17
N CYS A 623 21.81 -12.06 -63.69
CA CYS A 623 20.94 -10.96 -63.23
C CYS A 623 20.15 -11.22 -61.94
N VAL A 624 20.61 -12.13 -61.08
CA VAL A 624 19.94 -12.50 -59.83
C VAL A 624 20.74 -11.99 -58.65
N MET A 625 20.06 -11.30 -57.73
CA MET A 625 20.56 -11.05 -56.40
C MET A 625 19.96 -12.09 -55.46
N ALA A 626 20.79 -12.80 -54.71
CA ALA A 626 20.36 -13.73 -53.68
C ALA A 626 21.02 -13.38 -52.35
N ASN A 627 20.26 -13.50 -51.28
CA ASN A 627 20.69 -13.23 -49.93
C ASN A 627 20.25 -14.36 -49.00
N ILE A 628 21.15 -14.75 -48.10
CA ILE A 628 20.88 -15.63 -46.98
C ILE A 628 21.35 -14.95 -45.70
N GLY A 629 20.44 -14.87 -44.73
CA GLY A 629 20.69 -14.33 -43.40
C GLY A 629 20.25 -15.31 -42.31
N PHE A 630 21.12 -15.60 -41.35
CA PHE A 630 20.76 -16.32 -40.13
C PHE A 630 21.70 -15.98 -38.97
N ASN A 631 21.26 -16.26 -37.75
CA ASN A 631 22.06 -16.14 -36.53
C ASN A 631 22.32 -17.52 -35.94
N TYR A 632 23.52 -17.74 -35.40
CA TYR A 632 23.86 -18.95 -34.64
C TYR A 632 24.79 -18.61 -33.47
N TYR A 633 24.92 -19.50 -32.50
CA TYR A 633 25.82 -19.33 -31.36
C TYR A 633 27.05 -20.23 -31.52
N SER A 634 28.27 -19.71 -31.34
CA SER A 634 29.47 -20.56 -31.40
C SER A 634 29.57 -21.53 -30.22
N ASP A 635 29.01 -21.14 -29.08
CA ASP A 635 29.13 -21.80 -27.78
C ASP A 635 27.77 -22.13 -27.17
N PRO A 636 27.67 -23.16 -26.29
CA PRO A 636 26.41 -23.50 -25.65
C PRO A 636 25.92 -22.39 -24.72
N ILE A 637 24.61 -22.31 -24.56
CA ILE A 637 23.97 -21.49 -23.52
C ILE A 637 24.40 -22.05 -22.17
N THR A 638 25.06 -21.24 -21.36
CA THR A 638 25.39 -21.58 -19.97
C THR A 638 24.27 -21.16 -19.04
N TYR A 639 24.16 -21.79 -17.88
CA TYR A 639 23.17 -21.41 -16.87
C TYR A 639 23.88 -20.81 -15.66
N GLN A 640 23.38 -19.66 -15.22
CA GLN A 640 23.87 -19.02 -14.02
C GLN A 640 22.71 -18.85 -13.04
N ASP A 641 22.96 -19.17 -11.79
CA ASP A 641 22.04 -18.79 -10.75
C ASP A 641 22.21 -17.31 -10.40
N VAL A 642 21.10 -16.58 -10.44
CA VAL A 642 21.06 -15.16 -10.06
C VAL A 642 19.94 -14.94 -9.07
N GLU A 643 20.15 -14.04 -8.12
CA GLU A 643 19.09 -13.48 -7.30
C GLU A 643 18.66 -12.18 -7.98
N PRO A 644 17.48 -12.15 -8.62
CA PRO A 644 17.06 -11.00 -9.39
C PRO A 644 16.75 -9.85 -8.44
N GLU A 645 17.21 -8.66 -8.78
CA GLU A 645 16.77 -7.45 -8.09
C GLU A 645 15.26 -7.29 -8.29
N ILE A 646 14.57 -7.10 -7.17
CA ILE A 646 13.16 -6.78 -7.10
C ILE A 646 13.06 -5.29 -6.85
N GLY A 647 12.06 -4.64 -7.46
CA GLY A 647 11.90 -3.21 -7.33
C GLY A 647 11.64 -2.80 -5.88
N GLY A 648 12.02 -1.56 -5.61
CA GLY A 648 12.05 -0.99 -4.28
C GLY A 648 13.36 -1.20 -3.53
N MET A 649 13.52 -0.46 -2.43
CA MET A 649 14.73 -0.36 -1.64
C MET A 649 14.43 -0.65 -0.16
N ARG A 650 15.27 -1.46 0.47
CA ARG A 650 15.25 -1.76 1.90
C ARG A 650 16.47 -1.19 2.61
N LEU A 651 16.36 -0.97 3.91
CA LEU A 651 17.44 -0.46 4.76
C LEU A 651 18.48 -1.56 5.01
N SER A 652 19.70 -1.40 4.52
CA SER A 652 20.78 -2.38 4.74
C SER A 652 21.62 -2.05 5.97
N LYS A 653 21.76 -0.75 6.30
CA LYS A 653 22.62 -0.31 7.39
C LYS A 653 22.20 1.06 7.93
N THR A 654 22.37 1.23 9.24
CA THR A 654 22.38 2.53 9.90
C THR A 654 23.70 2.78 10.60
N THR A 655 24.13 4.04 10.60
CA THR A 655 25.32 4.49 11.33
C THR A 655 24.97 5.71 12.15
N LYS A 656 25.13 5.61 13.47
CA LYS A 656 24.85 6.66 14.43
C LYS A 656 26.17 7.25 14.93
N ASP A 657 26.37 8.53 14.66
CA ASP A 657 27.52 9.30 15.13
C ASP A 657 27.12 10.16 16.32
N ASN A 658 27.74 9.90 17.47
CA ASN A 658 27.52 10.65 18.69
C ASN A 658 28.72 11.56 19.00
N LEU A 659 28.57 12.86 18.72
CA LEU A 659 29.60 13.87 18.96
C LEU A 659 29.91 14.10 20.45
N LEU A 660 29.07 13.66 21.39
CA LEU A 660 29.28 13.86 22.83
C LEU A 660 30.32 12.89 23.43
N ASN A 661 30.50 11.71 22.82
CA ASN A 661 31.45 10.69 23.29
C ASN A 661 32.38 10.15 22.19
N GLY A 662 32.23 10.62 20.95
CA GLY A 662 33.04 10.19 19.81
C GLY A 662 32.78 8.73 19.38
N LYS A 663 31.69 8.11 19.85
CA LYS A 663 31.36 6.72 19.57
C LYS A 663 30.48 6.65 18.32
N VAL A 664 30.89 5.83 17.36
CA VAL A 664 30.10 5.49 16.18
C VAL A 664 29.49 4.11 16.38
N GLU A 665 28.17 4.03 16.34
CA GLU A 665 27.43 2.77 16.43
C GLU A 665 26.89 2.40 15.06
N THR A 666 27.12 1.17 14.63
CA THR A 666 26.67 0.65 13.34
C THR A 666 25.71 -0.50 13.56
N GLU A 667 24.58 -0.47 12.86
CA GLU A 667 23.63 -1.58 12.81
C GLU A 667 23.50 -2.00 11.34
N LYS A 668 23.70 -3.28 11.06
CA LYS A 668 23.55 -3.85 9.71
C LYS A 668 22.44 -4.89 9.70
N TYR A 669 21.61 -4.87 8.66
CA TYR A 669 20.47 -5.76 8.51
C TYR A 669 20.76 -6.76 7.38
N LEU A 670 20.55 -8.05 7.66
CA LEU A 670 20.66 -9.11 6.68
C LEU A 670 19.31 -9.82 6.57
N TYR A 671 18.83 -9.94 5.34
CA TYR A 671 17.47 -10.39 5.03
C TYR A 671 17.51 -11.74 4.33
N HIS A 672 16.69 -12.69 4.77
CA HIS A 672 16.64 -14.05 4.22
C HIS A 672 15.21 -14.55 4.00
N GLY A 673 15.05 -15.42 3.00
CA GLY A 673 13.76 -16.05 2.70
C GLY A 673 12.71 -15.06 2.21
N GLY A 674 13.13 -14.08 1.39
CA GLY A 674 12.25 -13.06 0.83
C GLY A 674 11.17 -13.63 -0.09
N THR A 675 9.96 -13.08 -0.02
CA THR A 675 8.90 -13.34 -1.01
C THR A 675 7.89 -12.21 -1.08
N TYR A 676 7.15 -12.15 -2.19
CA TYR A 676 5.96 -11.33 -2.28
C TYR A 676 4.87 -11.87 -1.36
N ILE A 677 4.24 -10.96 -0.61
CA ILE A 677 3.06 -11.23 0.23
C ILE A 677 1.81 -11.09 -0.62
N SER A 678 1.79 -10.11 -1.51
CA SER A 678 0.70 -9.85 -2.46
C SER A 678 1.14 -10.11 -3.91
N ARG A 679 0.21 -9.97 -4.86
CA ARG A 679 0.49 -10.20 -6.28
C ARG A 679 1.62 -9.27 -6.80
N ALA A 680 2.63 -9.84 -7.46
CA ALA A 680 3.72 -9.08 -8.08
C ALA A 680 3.22 -8.20 -9.25
N PRO A 681 3.82 -7.02 -9.50
CA PRO A 681 3.33 -6.05 -10.48
C PRO A 681 3.87 -6.38 -11.87
N ILE A 682 3.45 -7.52 -12.42
CA ILE A 682 3.92 -7.99 -13.72
C ILE A 682 2.99 -7.45 -14.81
N ALA A 683 3.56 -6.87 -15.87
CA ALA A 683 2.84 -6.49 -17.07
C ALA A 683 2.10 -7.70 -17.66
N TYR A 684 0.86 -7.49 -18.11
CA TYR A 684 -0.01 -8.61 -18.48
C TYR A 684 -0.44 -8.56 -19.95
N VAL A 685 -0.61 -9.76 -20.51
CA VAL A 685 -1.13 -9.98 -21.86
C VAL A 685 -2.59 -10.38 -21.75
N ARG A 686 -3.47 -9.69 -22.47
CA ARG A 686 -4.86 -10.12 -22.68
C ARG A 686 -5.06 -10.53 -24.13
N LYS A 687 -5.63 -11.71 -24.32
CA LYS A 687 -6.04 -12.25 -25.62
C LYS A 687 -7.57 -12.16 -25.74
N THR A 688 -8.04 -11.67 -26.89
CA THR A 688 -9.46 -11.71 -27.26
C THR A 688 -9.58 -12.25 -28.67
N GLU A 689 -10.46 -13.23 -28.87
CA GLU A 689 -10.70 -13.80 -30.20
C GLU A 689 -12.02 -13.28 -30.76
N ARG A 690 -11.99 -12.79 -32.01
CA ARG A 690 -13.18 -12.33 -32.72
C ARG A 690 -13.43 -13.19 -33.96
N TYR A 691 -14.64 -13.72 -34.12
CA TYR A 691 -15.02 -14.57 -35.27
C TYR A 691 -15.93 -13.82 -36.25
N ASN A 692 -15.67 -13.96 -37.56
CA ASN A 692 -16.32 -13.16 -38.61
C ASN A 692 -17.56 -13.82 -39.27
N THR A 693 -17.62 -15.14 -39.51
CA THR A 693 -18.78 -15.82 -40.16
C THR A 693 -18.88 -17.31 -39.80
N CYS A 694 -20.04 -17.93 -40.10
CA CYS A 694 -20.32 -19.36 -39.88
C CYS A 694 -19.59 -20.32 -40.84
N GLU A 695 -19.25 -19.89 -42.06
CA GLU A 695 -18.77 -20.80 -43.12
C GLU A 695 -17.26 -20.69 -43.39
N SER A 696 -16.57 -19.70 -42.80
CA SER A 696 -15.11 -19.61 -42.81
C SER A 696 -14.62 -19.28 -41.41
N LEU A 697 -13.86 -20.19 -40.79
CA LEU A 697 -13.15 -19.96 -39.53
C LEU A 697 -12.00 -18.97 -39.72
N THR A 698 -12.31 -17.73 -40.12
CA THR A 698 -11.35 -16.63 -40.09
C THR A 698 -11.51 -15.93 -38.75
N SER A 699 -10.59 -16.19 -37.82
CA SER A 699 -10.50 -15.53 -36.53
C SER A 699 -9.64 -14.27 -36.65
N VAL A 700 -10.15 -13.14 -36.17
CA VAL A 700 -9.38 -11.93 -35.89
C VAL A 700 -8.90 -12.07 -34.45
N ILE A 701 -7.62 -12.34 -34.27
CA ILE A 701 -7.02 -12.42 -32.94
C ILE A 701 -6.56 -11.02 -32.53
N ARG A 702 -6.97 -10.59 -31.34
CA ARG A 702 -6.48 -9.36 -30.70
C ARG A 702 -5.61 -9.71 -29.50
N PHE A 703 -4.40 -9.17 -29.47
CA PHE A 703 -3.55 -9.16 -28.29
C PHE A 703 -3.39 -7.75 -27.77
N SER A 704 -3.44 -7.60 -26.46
CA SER A 704 -3.10 -6.34 -25.81
C SER A 704 -2.10 -6.60 -24.69
N VAL A 705 -1.05 -5.79 -24.63
CA VAL A 705 -0.03 -5.82 -23.59
C VAL A 705 -0.02 -4.47 -22.91
N SER A 706 -0.34 -4.42 -21.62
CA SER A 706 -0.31 -3.17 -20.84
C SER A 706 0.98 -3.06 -20.03
N SER A 707 1.51 -1.83 -19.92
CA SER A 707 2.67 -1.51 -19.08
C SER A 707 2.35 -1.51 -17.59
N SER A 708 1.07 -1.49 -17.21
CA SER A 708 0.59 -1.48 -15.83
C SER A 708 -0.23 -2.72 -15.49
N CYS A 709 -0.32 -3.01 -14.20
CA CYS A 709 -1.06 -4.13 -13.63
C CYS A 709 -2.22 -3.63 -12.75
N LEU A 710 -2.77 -4.52 -11.90
CA LEU A 710 -3.75 -4.19 -10.84
C LEU A 710 -3.40 -2.92 -10.07
N ALA A 711 -2.21 -2.86 -9.48
CA ALA A 711 -1.68 -1.63 -8.94
C ALA A 711 -1.10 -0.81 -10.09
N ARG A 712 -1.75 0.32 -10.40
CA ARG A 712 -1.19 1.25 -11.40
C ARG A 712 0.21 1.67 -10.94
N ILE A 713 1.17 1.71 -11.85
CA ILE A 713 2.60 1.91 -11.56
C ILE A 713 2.91 3.25 -10.88
N TYR A 714 1.99 4.20 -10.97
CA TYR A 714 2.07 5.53 -10.37
C TYR A 714 1.32 5.63 -9.04
N SER A 715 0.54 4.61 -8.66
CA SER A 715 -0.12 4.58 -7.35
C SER A 715 0.93 4.47 -6.25
N MET A 716 0.73 5.18 -5.13
CA MET A 716 1.65 5.09 -4.01
C MET A 716 1.59 3.75 -3.27
N GLN A 717 0.68 2.84 -3.63
CA GLN A 717 0.57 1.53 -3.00
C GLN A 717 1.76 0.66 -3.38
N ASN A 718 2.40 0.06 -2.38
CA ASN A 718 3.60 -0.73 -2.56
C ASN A 718 3.24 -2.21 -2.62
N VAL A 719 3.88 -2.93 -3.54
CA VAL A 719 3.85 -4.39 -3.54
C VAL A 719 4.62 -4.85 -2.33
N GLN A 720 3.97 -5.60 -1.43
CA GLN A 720 4.57 -5.95 -0.16
C GLN A 720 5.51 -7.14 -0.34
N TYR A 721 6.80 -6.92 -0.10
CA TYR A 721 7.83 -7.94 -0.05
C TYR A 721 8.26 -8.15 1.41
N GLY A 722 8.20 -9.38 1.90
CA GLY A 722 8.48 -9.73 3.30
C GLY A 722 9.60 -10.75 3.42
N TYR A 723 10.32 -10.73 4.56
CA TYR A 723 11.45 -11.60 4.86
C TYR A 723 11.16 -12.53 6.03
N ASN A 724 11.50 -13.82 5.87
CA ASN A 724 11.23 -14.83 6.88
C ASN A 724 12.18 -14.63 8.07
N VAL A 725 13.46 -14.39 7.78
CA VAL A 725 14.48 -14.17 8.80
C VAL A 725 15.20 -12.87 8.55
N VAL A 726 15.34 -12.06 9.60
CA VAL A 726 16.10 -10.81 9.58
C VAL A 726 17.13 -10.86 10.70
N ASN A 727 18.40 -10.76 10.34
CA ASN A 727 19.50 -10.66 11.29
C ASN A 727 19.93 -9.21 11.40
N LYS A 728 19.97 -8.68 12.62
CA LYS A 728 20.49 -7.37 12.95
C LYS A 728 21.87 -7.53 13.61
N SER A 729 22.92 -7.09 12.94
CA SER A 729 24.29 -7.06 13.46
C SER A 729 24.58 -5.77 14.19
N TYR A 730 25.20 -5.87 15.37
CA TYR A 730 25.81 -4.74 16.07
C TYR A 730 27.28 -4.62 15.68
N GLY A 731 27.58 -3.75 14.71
CA GLY A 731 28.85 -3.69 13.99
C GLY A 731 28.72 -4.18 12.53
N GLU A 732 29.83 -4.28 11.82
CA GLU A 732 29.86 -4.70 10.41
C GLU A 732 29.65 -6.22 10.25
N ASN A 733 30.15 -6.99 11.23
CA ASN A 733 30.22 -8.46 11.20
C ASN A 733 29.90 -9.06 12.58
N PHE A 734 28.88 -8.53 13.25
CA PHE A 734 28.42 -8.98 14.58
C PHE A 734 29.47 -8.86 15.69
N GLU A 735 30.43 -7.94 15.57
CA GLU A 735 31.52 -7.77 16.54
C GLU A 735 31.01 -7.52 17.97
N ASN A 736 29.85 -6.88 18.09
CA ASN A 736 29.17 -6.61 19.36
C ASN A 736 27.92 -7.48 19.56
N GLY A 737 27.83 -8.61 18.85
CA GLY A 737 26.65 -9.48 18.84
C GLY A 737 25.59 -9.04 17.84
N GLY A 738 24.38 -9.57 18.02
CA GLY A 738 23.25 -9.27 17.15
C GLY A 738 21.95 -9.87 17.62
N GLU A 739 20.93 -9.68 16.80
CA GLU A 739 19.58 -10.20 17.00
C GLU A 739 19.09 -10.92 15.75
N GLU A 740 18.36 -12.02 15.92
CA GLU A 740 17.69 -12.77 14.85
C GLU A 740 16.18 -12.66 15.08
N PHE A 741 15.46 -12.23 14.05
CA PHE A 741 13.99 -12.17 14.04
C PHE A 741 13.47 -13.17 13.00
N VAL A 742 12.55 -14.02 13.41
CA VAL A 742 11.87 -14.99 12.54
C VAL A 742 10.39 -14.64 12.49
N TYR A 743 9.89 -14.38 11.29
CA TYR A 743 8.52 -13.97 11.01
C TYR A 743 7.76 -15.04 10.25
N ASP A 744 6.45 -15.02 10.44
CA ASP A 744 5.52 -15.77 9.60
C ASP A 744 5.43 -15.12 8.20
N ILE A 745 5.41 -15.96 7.17
CA ILE A 745 5.21 -15.57 5.78
C ILE A 745 4.02 -16.35 5.24
N THR A 746 2.92 -15.64 5.09
CA THR A 746 1.74 -16.12 4.40
C THR A 746 1.53 -15.27 3.17
N GLN A 747 1.46 -15.91 2.00
CA GLN A 747 1.13 -15.24 0.75
C GLN A 747 -0.38 -15.15 0.58
N ASP A 748 -0.84 -14.11 -0.10
CA ASP A 748 -2.20 -14.06 -0.64
C ASP A 748 -2.41 -15.22 -1.63
N ALA A 749 -3.60 -15.81 -1.62
CA ALA A 749 -3.93 -16.97 -2.44
C ALA A 749 -4.46 -16.55 -3.82
N MET A 750 -4.10 -17.31 -4.86
CA MET A 750 -4.59 -17.08 -6.23
C MET A 750 -6.13 -17.10 -6.29
N PRO A 751 -6.74 -16.31 -7.19
CA PRO A 751 -8.18 -16.33 -7.39
C PRO A 751 -8.65 -17.69 -7.91
N TYR A 752 -9.91 -18.02 -7.60
CA TYR A 752 -10.59 -19.20 -8.12
C TYR A 752 -11.11 -18.92 -9.54
N ILE A 753 -10.65 -19.70 -10.51
CA ILE A 753 -11.11 -19.61 -11.90
C ILE A 753 -12.42 -20.40 -12.01
N VAL A 754 -13.55 -19.70 -12.11
CA VAL A 754 -14.86 -20.33 -12.26
C VAL A 754 -15.05 -20.87 -13.68
N GLN A 755 -14.62 -20.09 -14.68
CA GLN A 755 -14.70 -20.46 -16.09
C GLN A 755 -13.69 -19.64 -16.92
N GLY A 756 -13.15 -20.24 -17.99
CA GLY A 756 -12.28 -19.56 -18.94
C GLY A 756 -10.83 -19.45 -18.46
N GLU A 757 -10.18 -18.33 -18.74
CA GLU A 757 -8.78 -18.08 -18.35
C GLU A 757 -8.68 -17.11 -17.16
N GLU A 758 -7.60 -17.26 -16.38
CA GLU A 758 -7.29 -16.32 -15.30
C GLU A 758 -7.10 -14.92 -15.87
N ASP A 759 -7.86 -13.94 -15.38
CA ASP A 759 -7.47 -12.54 -15.59
C ASP A 759 -6.33 -12.22 -14.64
N LYS A 760 -5.17 -11.84 -15.18
CA LYS A 760 -4.02 -11.41 -14.38
C LYS A 760 -4.28 -10.10 -13.63
N THR A 761 -5.44 -9.47 -13.84
CA THR A 761 -5.93 -8.34 -13.05
C THR A 761 -6.97 -8.72 -12.00
N THR A 762 -7.23 -10.00 -11.73
CA THR A 762 -8.05 -10.40 -10.58
C THR A 762 -7.23 -10.29 -9.29
N PRO A 763 -7.73 -9.58 -8.25
CA PRO A 763 -7.08 -9.55 -6.94
C PRO A 763 -6.88 -10.95 -6.35
N PHE A 764 -5.85 -11.10 -5.51
CA PHE A 764 -5.65 -12.33 -4.75
C PHE A 764 -6.54 -12.33 -3.51
N THR A 765 -6.87 -13.53 -3.03
CA THR A 765 -7.54 -13.70 -1.74
C THR A 765 -6.56 -13.39 -0.63
N ASN A 766 -6.91 -12.48 0.29
CA ASN A 766 -5.99 -12.03 1.33
C ASN A 766 -5.54 -13.16 2.27
N GLY A 767 -4.25 -13.22 2.53
CA GLY A 767 -3.62 -14.08 3.53
C GLY A 767 -3.60 -13.44 4.92
N PHE A 768 -3.24 -14.25 5.92
CA PHE A 768 -3.16 -13.84 7.33
C PHE A 768 -1.86 -14.31 7.96
N GLY A 769 -1.35 -13.56 8.92
CA GLY A 769 -0.17 -13.94 9.69
C GLY A 769 1.14 -13.33 9.20
N ALA A 770 1.21 -12.85 7.95
CA ALA A 770 2.42 -12.24 7.41
C ALA A 770 2.98 -11.14 8.33
N GLY A 771 4.24 -11.29 8.73
CA GLY A 771 4.93 -10.35 9.63
C GLY A 771 4.73 -10.59 11.13
N ARG A 772 3.97 -11.60 11.56
CA ARG A 772 3.91 -11.99 12.98
C ARG A 772 5.26 -12.55 13.44
N LEU A 773 5.76 -12.06 14.57
CA LEU A 773 7.05 -12.49 15.13
C LEU A 773 6.91 -13.88 15.77
N LEU A 774 7.48 -14.91 15.14
CA LEU A 774 7.46 -16.31 15.62
C LEU A 774 8.62 -16.61 16.58
N ASN A 775 9.81 -16.08 16.31
CA ASN A 775 10.98 -16.23 17.18
C ASN A 775 11.84 -14.97 17.17
N HIS A 776 12.40 -14.61 18.32
CA HIS A 776 13.39 -13.55 18.47
C HIS A 776 14.54 -14.06 19.34
N LYS A 777 15.77 -13.94 18.86
CA LYS A 777 16.97 -14.28 19.62
C LYS A 777 17.89 -13.09 19.71
N ALA A 778 18.45 -12.84 20.89
CA ALA A 778 19.60 -11.96 21.07
C ALA A 778 20.84 -12.81 21.37
N PHE A 779 21.95 -12.55 20.69
CA PHE A 779 23.17 -13.32 20.82
C PHE A 779 24.43 -12.43 20.83
N LYS A 780 25.51 -12.97 21.38
CA LYS A 780 26.86 -12.40 21.26
C LYS A 780 27.77 -13.34 20.47
N ILE A 781 28.88 -12.81 19.99
CA ILE A 781 29.93 -13.61 19.35
C ILE A 781 31.04 -13.86 20.37
N ASN A 782 31.47 -15.11 20.52
CA ASN A 782 32.62 -15.45 21.35
C ASN A 782 33.95 -15.26 20.60
N SER A 783 35.09 -15.45 21.29
CA SER A 783 36.42 -15.31 20.69
C SER A 783 36.72 -16.27 19.54
N PHE A 784 35.90 -17.30 19.34
CA PHE A 784 36.01 -18.30 18.27
C PHE A 784 35.03 -18.04 17.12
N GLY A 785 34.26 -16.94 17.16
CA GLY A 785 33.28 -16.60 16.12
C GLY A 785 31.93 -17.33 16.25
N GLN A 786 31.68 -18.03 17.35
CA GLN A 786 30.42 -18.77 17.55
C GLN A 786 29.35 -17.87 18.19
N HIS A 787 28.10 -18.08 17.75
CA HIS A 787 26.92 -17.39 18.29
C HIS A 787 26.54 -17.99 19.65
N ILE A 788 26.59 -17.17 20.68
CA ILE A 788 26.12 -17.50 22.03
C ILE A 788 24.78 -16.79 22.25
N ILE A 789 23.70 -17.55 22.30
CA ILE A 789 22.36 -17.02 22.56
C ILE A 789 22.27 -16.57 24.02
N LEU A 790 21.82 -15.35 24.24
CA LEU A 790 21.62 -14.77 25.58
C LEU A 790 20.14 -14.71 25.93
N GLN A 791 19.28 -14.46 24.93
CA GLN A 791 17.84 -14.43 25.11
C GLN A 791 17.14 -15.05 23.90
N GLU A 792 16.05 -15.76 24.13
CA GLU A 792 15.17 -16.29 23.09
C GLU A 792 13.70 -16.12 23.50
N THR A 793 12.88 -15.61 22.60
CA THR A 793 11.43 -15.49 22.77
C THR A 793 10.73 -16.17 21.59
N ILE A 794 9.96 -17.23 21.87
CA ILE A 794 9.19 -17.98 20.89
C ILE A 794 7.71 -17.68 21.10
N ASN A 795 7.00 -17.30 20.04
CA ASN A 795 5.56 -17.05 20.06
C ASN A 795 4.83 -18.08 19.20
N GLU A 796 3.74 -18.60 19.75
CA GLU A 796 2.82 -19.49 19.05
C GLU A 796 1.48 -18.78 18.91
N TYR A 797 0.97 -18.70 17.69
CA TYR A 797 -0.32 -18.09 17.38
C TYR A 797 -1.35 -19.16 17.06
N LYS A 798 -2.62 -18.88 17.35
CA LYS A 798 -3.74 -19.76 17.02
C LYS A 798 -4.83 -18.98 16.31
N HIS A 799 -5.42 -19.62 15.31
CA HIS A 799 -6.55 -19.11 14.53
C HIS A 799 -7.89 -19.67 15.09
N ASP A 800 -8.92 -18.83 15.11
CA ASP A 800 -10.28 -19.20 15.53
C ASP A 800 -11.27 -19.06 14.37
N ALA A 801 -11.51 -20.19 13.70
CA ALA A 801 -12.39 -20.26 12.54
C ALA A 801 -13.87 -19.93 12.85
N SER A 802 -14.28 -19.88 14.12
CA SER A 802 -15.67 -19.56 14.48
C SER A 802 -16.04 -18.09 14.21
N LYS A 803 -15.03 -17.22 14.06
CA LYS A 803 -15.21 -15.78 13.78
C LYS A 803 -14.99 -15.43 12.31
N ASP A 804 -14.71 -16.42 11.46
CA ASP A 804 -14.40 -16.17 10.06
C ASP A 804 -15.60 -15.60 9.31
N LYS A 805 -15.36 -14.51 8.61
CA LYS A 805 -16.29 -13.91 7.66
C LYS A 805 -15.59 -13.73 6.33
N PHE A 806 -16.35 -13.66 5.25
CA PHE A 806 -15.77 -13.30 3.96
C PHE A 806 -16.82 -12.62 3.08
N VAL A 807 -16.34 -11.91 2.09
CA VAL A 807 -17.12 -11.44 0.95
C VAL A 807 -16.41 -11.88 -0.34
N THR A 808 -17.18 -12.16 -1.38
CA THR A 808 -16.66 -12.63 -2.67
C THR A 808 -16.61 -11.47 -3.66
N GLY A 809 -15.40 -11.16 -4.14
CA GLY A 809 -15.20 -10.30 -5.31
C GLY A 809 -15.18 -11.11 -6.60
N ARG A 810 -15.71 -10.54 -7.67
CA ARG A 810 -15.85 -11.22 -8.97
C ARG A 810 -15.30 -10.34 -10.08
N LEU A 811 -14.53 -10.95 -10.98
CA LEU A 811 -14.09 -10.29 -12.20
C LEU A 811 -14.52 -11.13 -13.40
N ALA A 812 -15.41 -10.55 -14.20
CA ALA A 812 -15.83 -11.12 -15.47
C ALA A 812 -15.26 -10.29 -16.62
N TYR A 813 -14.87 -10.95 -17.70
CA TYR A 813 -14.53 -10.29 -18.96
C TYR A 813 -14.94 -11.16 -20.15
N ARG A 814 -15.19 -10.51 -21.28
CA ARG A 814 -15.56 -11.19 -22.53
C ARG A 814 -14.30 -11.71 -23.23
N SER A 815 -14.19 -13.03 -23.38
CA SER A 815 -13.06 -13.70 -24.03
C SER A 815 -13.28 -13.85 -25.55
N PHE A 816 -14.55 -13.90 -25.98
CA PHE A 816 -14.94 -14.13 -27.38
C PHE A 816 -15.95 -13.09 -27.89
N GLU A 817 -15.69 -12.52 -29.06
CA GLU A 817 -16.58 -11.58 -29.76
C GLU A 817 -17.04 -12.16 -31.11
N PHE A 818 -18.30 -11.92 -31.49
CA PHE A 818 -18.81 -12.29 -32.82
C PHE A 818 -19.16 -11.03 -33.61
N TYR A 819 -18.78 -10.99 -34.89
CA TYR A 819 -19.18 -9.91 -35.79
C TYR A 819 -20.59 -10.18 -36.35
N HIS A 820 -21.47 -9.18 -36.26
CA HIS A 820 -22.78 -9.23 -36.91
C HIS A 820 -22.59 -8.86 -38.39
N TRP A 821 -22.61 -9.85 -39.29
CA TRP A 821 -22.91 -9.56 -40.69
C TRP A 821 -24.44 -9.46 -40.82
N PRO A 822 -25.02 -8.34 -41.29
CA PRO A 822 -26.45 -8.29 -41.56
C PRO A 822 -26.71 -9.25 -42.73
N ALA A 823 -27.14 -10.48 -42.40
CA ALA A 823 -27.53 -11.45 -43.40
C ALA A 823 -28.79 -10.95 -44.10
N GLY A 824 -28.61 -10.42 -45.31
CA GLY A 824 -29.68 -10.47 -46.29
C GLY A 824 -29.94 -11.93 -46.63
N LEU A 825 -31.08 -12.44 -46.17
CA LEU A 825 -31.79 -13.61 -46.72
C LEU A 825 -31.10 -14.98 -46.56
N ASP A 826 -31.23 -15.63 -45.39
CA ASP A 826 -31.96 -16.90 -45.20
C ASP A 826 -31.74 -17.44 -43.77
N ASN A 827 -32.83 -17.75 -43.07
CA ASN A 827 -32.91 -17.96 -41.61
C ASN A 827 -32.80 -19.43 -41.16
N THR A 828 -31.69 -20.16 -41.38
CA THR A 828 -31.69 -21.58 -40.97
C THR A 828 -30.44 -22.18 -40.31
N VAL A 829 -29.38 -21.42 -39.99
CA VAL A 829 -28.28 -21.99 -39.17
C VAL A 829 -27.81 -20.99 -38.10
N ASP A 830 -28.33 -21.15 -36.88
CA ASP A 830 -27.71 -20.57 -35.67
C ASP A 830 -26.49 -21.41 -35.31
N CYS A 831 -25.31 -20.98 -35.75
CA CYS A 831 -24.08 -21.79 -35.70
C CYS A 831 -23.50 -21.92 -34.27
N PHE A 832 -23.91 -21.08 -33.33
CA PHE A 832 -23.58 -21.16 -31.90
C PHE A 832 -24.68 -20.46 -31.07
N PRO A 833 -24.94 -20.87 -29.82
CA PRO A 833 -25.85 -20.13 -28.95
C PRO A 833 -25.27 -18.73 -28.68
N TRP A 834 -25.86 -17.72 -29.33
CA TRP A 834 -25.50 -16.30 -29.25
C TRP A 834 -25.46 -15.73 -27.83
N ASN A 835 -26.16 -16.40 -26.90
CA ASN A 835 -26.25 -16.07 -25.48
C ASN A 835 -25.58 -17.13 -24.61
N SER A 836 -24.33 -17.48 -24.95
CA SER A 836 -23.58 -18.49 -24.20
C SER A 836 -22.70 -17.88 -23.11
N PRO A 837 -22.78 -18.38 -21.87
CA PRO A 837 -21.82 -18.06 -20.82
C PRO A 837 -20.37 -18.36 -21.22
N THR A 838 -20.13 -19.31 -22.15
CA THR A 838 -18.78 -19.68 -22.63
C THR A 838 -18.03 -18.56 -23.34
N LEU A 839 -18.70 -17.44 -23.65
CA LEU A 839 -18.07 -16.25 -24.24
C LEU A 839 -17.30 -15.41 -23.22
N TYR A 840 -17.47 -15.71 -21.94
CA TYR A 840 -16.87 -14.96 -20.84
C TYR A 840 -15.93 -15.84 -20.02
N SER A 841 -14.92 -15.20 -19.46
CA SER A 841 -14.16 -15.75 -18.34
C SER A 841 -14.65 -15.11 -17.05
N LEU A 842 -14.69 -15.91 -15.98
CA LEU A 842 -15.14 -15.50 -14.65
C LEU A 842 -14.15 -15.99 -13.61
N ASN A 843 -13.59 -15.04 -12.85
CA ASN A 843 -12.68 -15.27 -11.75
C ASN A 843 -13.31 -14.76 -10.44
N GLU A 844 -13.12 -15.49 -9.34
CA GLU A 844 -13.59 -15.12 -8.00
C GLU A 844 -12.43 -15.05 -7.01
N TYR A 845 -12.45 -14.07 -6.11
CA TYR A 845 -11.53 -13.98 -4.98
C TYR A 845 -12.30 -13.65 -3.71
N PHE A 846 -11.69 -13.92 -2.56
CA PHE A 846 -12.32 -13.67 -1.26
C PHE A 846 -11.57 -12.56 -0.53
N VAL A 847 -12.33 -11.62 0.03
CA VAL A 847 -11.83 -10.77 1.12
C VAL A 847 -12.32 -11.39 2.41
N ARG A 848 -11.40 -11.97 3.16
CA ARG A 848 -11.67 -12.71 4.39
C ARG A 848 -11.41 -11.81 5.60
N SER A 849 -12.16 -12.05 6.65
CA SER A 849 -11.87 -11.64 8.02
C SER A 849 -11.52 -12.89 8.83
N GLN A 850 -10.36 -12.88 9.48
CA GLN A 850 -9.93 -13.98 10.33
C GLN A 850 -9.32 -13.45 11.62
N TRP A 851 -9.73 -14.03 12.73
CA TRP A 851 -9.14 -13.71 14.03
C TRP A 851 -8.07 -14.75 14.38
N SER A 852 -6.87 -14.25 14.65
CA SER A 852 -5.81 -15.06 15.27
C SER A 852 -5.27 -14.32 16.48
N TYR A 853 -4.84 -15.07 17.48
CA TYR A 853 -4.34 -14.53 18.74
C TYR A 853 -3.04 -15.23 19.16
N LEU A 854 -2.26 -14.53 19.98
CA LEU A 854 -1.09 -15.08 20.64
C LEU A 854 -1.56 -16.15 21.64
N ASN A 855 -1.25 -17.41 21.41
CA ASN A 855 -1.68 -18.54 22.24
C ASN A 855 -0.65 -18.88 23.33
N LYS A 856 0.64 -18.78 23.02
CA LYS A 856 1.73 -19.07 23.96
C LYS A 856 2.97 -18.24 23.64
N THR A 857 3.67 -17.81 24.68
CA THR A 857 5.01 -17.24 24.60
C THR A 857 5.95 -18.03 25.50
N THR A 858 7.10 -18.43 24.96
CA THR A 858 8.19 -19.08 25.69
C THR A 858 9.40 -18.15 25.69
N GLN A 859 9.76 -17.62 26.86
CA GLN A 859 10.96 -16.80 27.05
C GLN A 859 12.06 -17.65 27.69
N LYS A 860 13.28 -17.54 27.18
CA LYS A 860 14.47 -18.19 27.72
C LYS A 860 15.56 -17.14 27.91
N ASP A 861 16.00 -16.98 29.14
CA ASP A 861 17.17 -16.16 29.48
C ASP A 861 18.33 -17.09 29.82
N TYR A 862 19.40 -17.02 29.04
CA TYR A 862 20.58 -17.88 29.22
C TYR A 862 21.64 -17.17 30.08
N ASP A 863 22.57 -17.95 30.63
CA ASP A 863 23.75 -17.38 31.26
C ASP A 863 24.69 -16.73 30.22
N ILE A 864 25.76 -16.10 30.70
CA ILE A 864 26.74 -15.42 29.82
C ILE A 864 27.43 -16.38 28.83
N ASN A 865 27.37 -17.69 29.03
CA ASN A 865 27.93 -18.70 28.13
C ASN A 865 26.88 -19.27 27.18
N GLY A 866 25.62 -18.83 27.27
CA GLY A 866 24.51 -19.36 26.48
C GLY A 866 24.05 -20.72 26.95
N GLU A 867 24.37 -21.09 28.18
CA GLU A 867 23.97 -22.34 28.81
C GLU A 867 22.88 -22.07 29.87
N ASN A 868 22.31 -23.15 30.43
CA ASN A 868 21.43 -23.12 31.60
C ASN A 868 20.25 -22.12 31.52
N PRO A 869 19.36 -22.21 30.51
CA PRO A 869 18.29 -21.24 30.35
C PRO A 869 17.30 -21.25 31.51
N ILE A 870 16.94 -20.06 32.00
CA ILE A 870 15.75 -19.84 32.80
C ILE A 870 14.57 -19.72 31.82
N ILE A 871 13.68 -20.70 31.85
CA ILE A 871 12.54 -20.79 30.93
C ILE A 871 11.27 -20.28 31.62
N LYS A 872 10.60 -19.32 30.99
CA LYS A 872 9.28 -18.84 31.38
C LYS A 872 8.29 -19.08 30.24
N GLU A 873 7.35 -19.99 30.46
CA GLU A 873 6.22 -20.21 29.56
C GLU A 873 5.00 -19.40 30.04
N THR A 874 4.35 -18.70 29.12
CA THR A 874 3.10 -17.98 29.34
C THR A 874 2.08 -18.40 28.28
N THR A 875 0.94 -18.94 28.71
CA THR A 875 -0.18 -19.34 27.85
C THR A 875 -1.32 -18.36 28.01
N TYR A 876 -1.96 -17.98 26.91
CA TYR A 876 -3.08 -17.05 26.84
C TYR A 876 -4.33 -17.80 26.38
N GLU A 877 -5.39 -17.74 27.19
CA GLU A 877 -6.67 -18.39 26.92
C GLU A 877 -7.71 -17.35 26.49
N TYR A 878 -8.47 -17.67 25.43
CA TYR A 878 -9.51 -16.82 24.86
C TYR A 878 -10.81 -17.61 24.76
N THR A 879 -11.55 -17.69 25.86
CA THR A 879 -12.69 -18.62 25.97
C THR A 879 -14.05 -18.00 25.62
N ASN A 880 -14.13 -16.69 25.42
CA ASN A 880 -15.37 -15.99 25.12
C ASN A 880 -15.36 -15.44 23.68
N PRO A 881 -16.25 -15.90 22.79
CA PRO A 881 -16.26 -15.47 21.39
C PRO A 881 -16.76 -14.02 21.20
N LEU A 882 -17.41 -13.42 22.19
CA LEU A 882 -18.01 -12.07 22.08
C LEU A 882 -16.99 -10.93 22.12
N HIS A 883 -15.74 -11.20 22.51
CA HIS A 883 -14.68 -10.19 22.55
C HIS A 883 -13.32 -10.81 22.24
N CYS A 884 -12.26 -9.99 22.19
CA CYS A 884 -10.93 -10.38 21.69
C CYS A 884 -9.83 -10.34 22.78
N GLN A 885 -10.17 -9.96 24.00
CA GLN A 885 -9.26 -9.92 25.15
C GLN A 885 -9.05 -11.33 25.77
N PRO A 886 -7.86 -11.63 26.32
CA PRO A 886 -7.61 -12.91 26.98
C PRO A 886 -8.47 -13.05 28.24
N THR A 887 -9.12 -14.19 28.41
CA THR A 887 -9.92 -14.53 29.59
C THR A 887 -9.07 -15.18 30.69
N SER A 888 -7.88 -15.66 30.36
CA SER A 888 -6.94 -16.18 31.35
C SER A 888 -5.50 -16.18 30.83
N ILE A 889 -4.55 -15.95 31.74
CA ILE A 889 -3.11 -16.01 31.48
C ILE A 889 -2.50 -16.97 32.50
N VAL A 890 -1.82 -18.00 32.01
CA VAL A 890 -1.17 -19.03 32.83
C VAL A 890 0.33 -18.97 32.61
N SER A 891 1.11 -18.98 33.69
CA SER A 891 2.57 -19.03 33.62
C SER A 891 3.14 -19.91 34.73
N LYS A 892 4.42 -20.23 34.66
CA LYS A 892 5.16 -20.85 35.78
C LYS A 892 6.18 -19.86 36.34
N ASN A 893 6.31 -19.83 37.67
CA ASN A 893 7.36 -19.05 38.34
C ASN A 893 8.66 -19.87 38.46
N SER A 894 9.73 -19.24 38.99
CA SER A 894 11.03 -19.88 39.21
C SER A 894 11.04 -21.03 40.24
N LYS A 895 9.93 -21.22 40.98
CA LYS A 895 9.74 -22.34 41.93
C LYS A 895 8.98 -23.53 41.32
N GLY A 896 8.54 -23.41 40.07
CA GLY A 896 7.72 -24.41 39.39
C GLY A 896 6.21 -24.30 39.68
N ASP A 897 5.79 -23.31 40.49
CA ASP A 897 4.36 -23.10 40.75
C ASP A 897 3.67 -22.58 39.50
N THR A 898 2.44 -23.07 39.25
CA THR A 898 1.58 -22.57 38.18
C THR A 898 0.83 -21.33 38.69
N LEU A 899 1.14 -20.17 38.10
CA LEU A 899 0.45 -18.91 38.33
C LEU A 899 -0.61 -18.71 37.25
N LYS A 900 -1.88 -18.64 37.63
CA LYS A 900 -2.99 -18.35 36.70
C LYS A 900 -3.69 -17.07 37.11
N THR A 901 -3.90 -16.18 36.16
CA THR A 901 -4.76 -15.01 36.33
C THR A 901 -5.96 -15.16 35.41
N LYS A 902 -7.17 -15.15 35.97
CA LYS A 902 -8.43 -15.22 35.22
C LYS A 902 -9.07 -13.84 35.21
N TYR A 903 -9.54 -13.43 34.04
CA TYR A 903 -10.26 -12.18 33.82
C TYR A 903 -11.71 -12.47 33.48
N SER A 904 -12.61 -11.59 33.94
CA SER A 904 -14.00 -11.57 33.51
C SER A 904 -14.33 -10.13 33.17
N TYR A 905 -14.78 -9.92 31.95
CA TYR A 905 -15.13 -8.62 31.40
C TYR A 905 -16.63 -8.39 31.56
N ALA A 906 -17.14 -7.31 30.96
CA ALA A 906 -18.56 -6.97 31.03
C ALA A 906 -19.44 -8.11 30.48
N HIS A 907 -19.02 -8.77 29.40
CA HIS A 907 -19.75 -9.88 28.76
C HIS A 907 -19.98 -11.06 29.71
N GLU A 908 -18.96 -11.52 30.44
CA GLU A 908 -19.10 -12.62 31.41
C GLU A 908 -19.94 -12.23 32.63
N SER A 909 -20.04 -10.93 32.91
CA SER A 909 -20.65 -10.39 34.13
C SER A 909 -22.12 -9.99 33.93
N LEU A 910 -22.72 -10.25 32.76
CA LEU A 910 -24.10 -9.87 32.43
C LEU A 910 -25.17 -10.50 33.33
N THR A 911 -24.92 -11.72 33.84
CA THR A 911 -25.87 -12.44 34.72
C THR A 911 -25.69 -12.13 36.20
N THR A 912 -24.76 -11.23 36.54
CA THR A 912 -24.51 -10.80 37.92
C THR A 912 -25.51 -9.73 38.38
N VAL A 913 -25.43 -9.34 39.65
CA VAL A 913 -26.19 -8.20 40.22
C VAL A 913 -25.95 -6.89 39.44
N GLN A 914 -24.84 -6.78 38.69
CA GLN A 914 -24.50 -5.62 37.86
C GLN A 914 -24.95 -5.73 36.40
N GLY A 915 -25.76 -6.73 36.02
CA GLY A 915 -26.15 -6.99 34.62
C GLY A 915 -26.55 -5.75 33.80
N PRO A 916 -27.44 -4.86 34.29
CA PRO A 916 -27.81 -3.64 33.56
C PRO A 916 -26.64 -2.69 33.31
N GLN A 917 -25.74 -2.52 34.27
CA GLN A 917 -24.53 -1.70 34.11
C GLN A 917 -23.55 -2.35 33.15
N MET A 918 -23.41 -3.68 33.20
CA MET A 918 -22.53 -4.41 32.28
C MET A 918 -23.01 -4.29 30.82
N GLN A 919 -24.33 -4.35 30.59
CA GLN A 919 -24.91 -4.11 29.26
C GLN A 919 -24.56 -2.71 28.75
N LYS A 920 -24.67 -1.68 29.60
CA LYS A 920 -24.28 -0.31 29.22
C LYS A 920 -22.80 -0.17 28.87
N LEU A 921 -21.89 -0.87 29.58
CA LEU A 921 -20.47 -0.91 29.23
C LEU A 921 -20.27 -1.51 27.83
N ILE A 922 -20.97 -2.61 27.52
CA ILE A 922 -20.92 -3.27 26.22
C ILE A 922 -21.46 -2.35 25.11
N ASP A 923 -22.61 -1.71 25.33
CA ASP A 923 -23.22 -0.79 24.36
C ASP A 923 -22.31 0.41 24.04
N GLN A 924 -21.51 0.84 25.03
CA GLN A 924 -20.48 1.88 24.92
C GLN A 924 -19.13 1.37 24.37
N ASN A 925 -19.01 0.08 24.05
CA ASN A 925 -17.76 -0.60 23.68
C ASN A 925 -16.63 -0.49 24.72
N ARG A 926 -16.97 -0.29 26.00
CA ARG A 926 -16.02 -0.26 27.14
C ARG A 926 -15.72 -1.68 27.63
N ILE A 927 -15.00 -2.44 26.80
CA ILE A 927 -14.80 -3.89 26.96
C ILE A 927 -13.36 -4.27 27.33
N GLU A 928 -12.42 -3.32 27.36
CA GLU A 928 -11.00 -3.58 27.66
C GLU A 928 -10.71 -3.86 29.14
N SER A 929 -11.38 -3.16 30.05
CA SER A 929 -11.11 -3.25 31.48
C SER A 929 -11.79 -4.47 32.11
N PRO A 930 -11.07 -5.35 32.82
CA PRO A 930 -11.68 -6.48 33.50
C PRO A 930 -12.56 -6.00 34.67
N ILE A 931 -13.76 -6.57 34.79
CA ILE A 931 -14.70 -6.33 35.89
C ILE A 931 -14.29 -7.13 37.11
N LYS A 932 -13.86 -8.37 36.90
CA LYS A 932 -13.35 -9.27 37.93
C LYS A 932 -12.01 -9.87 37.51
N THR A 933 -11.06 -9.88 38.44
CA THR A 933 -9.74 -10.51 38.27
C THR A 933 -9.51 -11.50 39.42
N GLN A 934 -9.11 -12.72 39.10
CA GLN A 934 -8.79 -13.76 40.08
C GLN A 934 -7.37 -14.28 39.84
N THR A 935 -6.58 -14.40 40.90
CA THR A 935 -5.24 -15.02 40.82
C THR A 935 -5.24 -16.37 41.52
N PHE A 936 -4.50 -17.31 40.97
CA PHE A 936 -4.38 -18.67 41.47
C PHE A 936 -2.90 -19.08 41.50
N VAL A 937 -2.52 -19.80 42.55
CA VAL A 937 -1.24 -20.49 42.67
C VAL A 937 -1.53 -21.98 42.79
N ASN A 938 -1.04 -22.79 41.85
CA ASN A 938 -1.30 -24.23 41.78
C ASN A 938 -2.81 -24.56 41.85
N ASN A 939 -3.60 -23.83 41.06
CA ASN A 939 -5.08 -23.88 41.00
C ASN A 939 -5.82 -23.49 42.28
N VAL A 940 -5.13 -23.08 43.34
CA VAL A 940 -5.75 -22.51 44.54
C VAL A 940 -5.86 -21.01 44.37
N LYS A 941 -7.07 -20.46 44.49
CA LYS A 941 -7.29 -19.01 44.40
C LYS A 941 -6.60 -18.31 45.56
N THR A 942 -5.77 -17.31 45.25
CA THR A 942 -4.99 -16.53 46.22
C THR A 942 -5.48 -15.09 46.34
N SER A 943 -6.12 -14.55 45.32
CA SER A 943 -6.76 -13.24 45.40
C SER A 943 -7.90 -13.10 44.42
N GLU A 944 -8.81 -12.18 44.75
CA GLU A 944 -9.88 -11.73 43.87
C GLU A 944 -10.01 -10.21 43.98
N SER A 945 -10.34 -9.55 42.86
CA SER A 945 -10.76 -8.16 42.86
C SER A 945 -11.93 -7.96 41.90
N ILE A 946 -12.90 -7.15 42.30
CA ILE A 946 -14.08 -6.78 41.51
C ILE A 946 -14.25 -5.26 41.54
N THR A 947 -14.46 -4.66 40.37
CA THR A 947 -14.85 -3.25 40.26
C THR A 947 -16.35 -3.16 40.07
N LYS A 948 -17.04 -2.50 41.00
CA LYS A 948 -18.48 -2.23 40.93
C LYS A 948 -18.71 -0.90 40.23
N TYR A 949 -19.62 -0.84 39.26
CA TYR A 949 -20.01 0.39 38.55
C TYR A 949 -21.39 0.90 38.97
N GLU A 950 -21.60 2.22 38.93
CA GLU A 950 -22.89 2.85 39.22
C GLU A 950 -23.07 4.11 38.37
N GLU A 951 -24.32 4.52 38.14
CA GLU A 951 -24.68 5.79 37.52
C GLU A 951 -25.14 6.77 38.58
N SER A 952 -24.80 8.05 38.42
CA SER A 952 -25.29 9.11 39.32
C SER A 952 -25.87 10.28 38.54
N THR A 953 -27.02 10.77 38.97
CA THR A 953 -27.61 12.01 38.42
C THR A 953 -26.72 13.22 38.67
N ALA A 954 -25.88 13.19 39.71
CA ALA A 954 -24.89 14.23 40.01
C ALA A 954 -23.79 14.32 38.94
N THR A 955 -23.56 13.23 38.21
CA THR A 955 -22.57 13.12 37.13
C THR A 955 -23.24 13.04 35.76
N SER A 956 -24.44 13.61 35.58
CA SER A 956 -25.21 13.47 34.32
C SER A 956 -25.41 12.02 33.86
N ASN A 957 -25.53 11.09 34.82
CA ASN A 957 -25.66 9.63 34.61
C ASN A 957 -24.45 8.95 33.94
N LEU A 958 -23.23 9.47 34.12
CA LEU A 958 -22.01 8.74 33.76
C LEU A 958 -21.90 7.42 34.52
N LEU A 959 -21.50 6.34 33.83
CA LEU A 959 -21.31 5.00 34.40
C LEU A 959 -19.88 4.81 34.90
N LEU A 960 -19.64 5.15 36.16
CA LEU A 960 -18.31 5.25 36.75
C LEU A 960 -18.06 4.15 37.81
N PRO A 961 -16.80 3.82 38.12
CA PRO A 961 -16.48 2.96 39.25
C PRO A 961 -17.09 3.52 40.54
N LYS A 962 -17.85 2.72 41.27
CA LYS A 962 -18.40 3.08 42.57
C LYS A 962 -17.55 2.57 43.72
N SER A 963 -17.11 1.32 43.62
CA SER A 963 -16.32 0.67 44.66
C SER A 963 -15.40 -0.37 44.04
N VAL A 964 -14.24 -0.57 44.65
CA VAL A 964 -13.40 -1.74 44.36
C VAL A 964 -13.42 -2.66 45.57
N TYR A 965 -13.72 -3.92 45.31
CA TYR A 965 -13.67 -5.00 46.28
C TYR A 965 -12.43 -5.83 46.00
N ALA A 966 -11.72 -6.25 47.04
CA ALA A 966 -10.59 -7.16 46.87
C ALA A 966 -10.34 -7.97 48.13
N ASN A 967 -9.95 -9.23 47.97
CA ASN A 967 -9.49 -10.06 49.09
C ASN A 967 -8.26 -10.89 48.68
N LYS A 968 -7.53 -11.37 49.68
CA LYS A 968 -6.42 -12.33 49.51
C LYS A 968 -6.81 -13.70 50.05
N LEU A 969 -8.04 -14.12 49.73
CA LEU A 969 -8.67 -15.33 50.26
C LEU A 969 -9.10 -16.24 49.10
N SER A 970 -9.35 -17.50 49.44
CA SER A 970 -9.89 -18.49 48.50
C SER A 970 -11.40 -18.32 48.27
N THR A 971 -12.11 -17.58 49.13
CA THR A 971 -13.56 -17.33 49.03
C THR A 971 -13.86 -16.27 47.96
N ASP A 972 -14.93 -16.47 47.20
CA ASP A 972 -15.42 -15.48 46.23
C ASP A 972 -15.94 -14.24 46.95
N ILE A 973 -15.78 -13.07 46.31
CA ILE A 973 -16.31 -11.81 46.79
C ILE A 973 -17.79 -11.75 46.44
N ASP A 974 -18.63 -11.51 47.45
CA ASP A 974 -20.02 -11.12 47.28
C ASP A 974 -20.17 -9.61 47.46
N ILE A 975 -20.34 -8.89 46.35
CA ILE A 975 -20.48 -7.43 46.34
C ILE A 975 -21.77 -6.91 47.00
N SER A 976 -22.70 -7.80 47.38
CA SER A 976 -23.93 -7.43 48.09
C SER A 976 -23.73 -7.29 49.60
N LEU A 977 -22.68 -7.90 50.16
CA LEU A 977 -22.41 -7.94 51.60
C LEU A 977 -21.45 -6.84 52.08
N ASP A 978 -20.77 -6.16 51.17
CA ASP A 978 -19.82 -5.07 51.45
C ASP A 978 -18.61 -5.42 52.34
N THR A 979 -18.39 -6.70 52.66
CA THR A 979 -17.32 -7.16 53.58
C THR A 979 -15.90 -7.04 53.04
N ASP A 980 -15.72 -7.11 51.72
CA ASP A 980 -14.40 -7.05 51.05
C ASP A 980 -14.14 -5.70 50.34
N LYS A 981 -14.91 -4.67 50.68
CA LYS A 981 -14.85 -3.36 50.03
C LYS A 981 -13.56 -2.62 50.43
N LYS A 982 -12.69 -2.34 49.46
CA LYS A 982 -11.38 -1.69 49.67
C LYS A 982 -11.37 -0.20 49.45
N VAL A 983 -12.18 0.29 48.54
CA VAL A 983 -12.36 1.72 48.30
C VAL A 983 -13.77 1.98 47.81
N THR A 984 -14.35 3.09 48.24
CA THR A 984 -15.57 3.67 47.68
C THR A 984 -15.21 5.01 47.04
N PHE A 985 -15.63 5.22 45.80
CA PHE A 985 -15.58 6.51 45.14
C PHE A 985 -16.87 7.26 45.47
N ASP A 986 -16.76 8.23 46.37
CA ASP A 986 -17.90 8.87 47.00
C ASP A 986 -18.51 9.94 46.11
N LYS A 987 -17.65 10.74 45.48
CA LYS A 987 -18.04 11.88 44.64
C LYS A 987 -17.16 11.97 43.40
N TYR A 988 -17.81 12.37 42.32
CA TYR A 988 -17.22 12.71 41.05
C TYR A 988 -17.68 14.12 40.65
N ASP A 989 -16.93 14.78 39.79
CA ASP A 989 -17.41 15.97 39.11
C ASP A 989 -18.30 15.62 37.91
N ASP A 990 -18.82 16.65 37.26
CA ASP A 990 -19.65 16.59 36.05
C ASP A 990 -18.96 15.99 34.82
N ILE A 991 -17.64 15.83 34.84
CA ILE A 991 -16.84 15.22 33.76
C ILE A 991 -16.17 13.91 34.19
N GLY A 992 -16.55 13.34 35.35
CA GLY A 992 -16.13 12.02 35.80
C GLY A 992 -14.77 11.95 36.50
N ASN A 993 -14.18 13.08 36.90
CA ASN A 993 -13.01 13.08 37.78
C ASN A 993 -13.40 12.74 39.22
N VAL A 994 -12.58 11.96 39.92
CA VAL A 994 -12.80 11.66 41.34
C VAL A 994 -12.59 12.93 42.16
N LEU A 995 -13.63 13.38 42.87
CA LEU A 995 -13.56 14.48 43.85
C LEU A 995 -13.35 13.97 45.26
N GLN A 996 -13.86 12.77 45.56
CA GLN A 996 -13.69 12.14 46.87
C GLN A 996 -13.69 10.62 46.76
N TYR A 997 -12.80 9.97 47.49
CA TYR A 997 -12.85 8.54 47.73
C TYR A 997 -12.52 8.20 49.18
N THR A 998 -13.05 7.09 49.68
CA THR A 998 -12.85 6.59 51.04
C THR A 998 -12.24 5.18 50.97
N PRO A 999 -10.98 5.00 51.38
CA PRO A 999 -10.36 3.69 51.57
C PRO A 999 -11.03 2.89 52.71
N GLU A 1000 -10.89 1.57 52.69
CA GLU A 1000 -11.38 0.67 53.74
C GLU A 1000 -10.88 1.06 55.13
N GLY A 1001 -11.82 1.24 56.07
CA GLY A 1001 -11.50 1.65 57.44
C GLY A 1001 -10.81 3.03 57.55
N GLY A 1002 -10.71 3.76 56.43
CA GLY A 1002 -9.99 5.01 56.31
C GLY A 1002 -10.88 6.24 56.43
N LEU A 1003 -10.23 7.39 56.43
CA LEU A 1003 -10.87 8.70 56.40
C LEU A 1003 -11.03 9.15 54.94
N PRO A 1004 -12.02 10.01 54.62
CA PRO A 1004 -12.22 10.48 53.26
C PRO A 1004 -10.98 11.22 52.74
N VAL A 1005 -10.69 10.99 51.45
CA VAL A 1005 -9.66 11.69 50.69
C VAL A 1005 -10.35 12.52 49.62
N ALA A 1006 -10.18 13.83 49.68
CA ALA A 1006 -10.70 14.76 48.68
C ALA A 1006 -9.60 15.15 47.67
N ILE A 1007 -9.99 15.27 46.40
CA ILE A 1007 -9.14 15.79 45.33
C ILE A 1007 -9.78 17.06 44.80
N ILE A 1008 -9.03 18.17 44.84
CA ILE A 1008 -9.44 19.43 44.22
C ILE A 1008 -8.77 19.52 42.87
N TRP A 1009 -9.57 19.73 41.83
CA TRP A 1009 -9.10 19.89 40.46
C TRP A 1009 -9.03 21.37 40.08
N GLY A 1010 -7.96 21.76 39.41
CA GLY A 1010 -7.75 23.09 38.85
C GLY A 1010 -7.43 23.00 37.36
N TYR A 1011 -6.97 24.10 36.76
CA TYR A 1011 -6.63 24.16 35.33
C TYR A 1011 -7.79 23.64 34.47
N ASN A 1012 -8.99 24.23 34.62
CA ASN A 1012 -10.23 23.76 33.95
C ASN A 1012 -10.60 22.30 34.24
N LYS A 1013 -10.33 21.82 35.46
CA LYS A 1013 -10.59 20.45 35.93
C LYS A 1013 -9.73 19.37 35.24
N THR A 1014 -8.61 19.74 34.61
CA THR A 1014 -7.74 18.77 33.92
C THR A 1014 -6.54 18.34 34.75
N GLN A 1015 -6.24 19.02 35.87
CA GLN A 1015 -5.12 18.68 36.76
C GLN A 1015 -5.53 18.73 38.25
N PRO A 1016 -5.11 17.77 39.08
CA PRO A 1016 -5.33 17.83 40.52
C PRO A 1016 -4.41 18.90 41.14
N ILE A 1017 -4.97 19.89 41.82
CA ILE A 1017 -4.22 20.97 42.48
C ILE A 1017 -4.08 20.76 43.99
N ALA A 1018 -4.92 19.92 44.58
CA ALA A 1018 -4.75 19.49 45.96
C ALA A 1018 -5.29 18.07 46.19
N LYS A 1019 -4.58 17.29 47.02
CA LYS A 1019 -5.05 16.07 47.65
C LYS A 1019 -5.16 16.33 49.16
N VAL A 1020 -6.35 16.15 49.71
CA VAL A 1020 -6.65 16.43 51.12
C VAL A 1020 -7.11 15.13 51.78
N GLU A 1021 -6.25 14.54 52.60
CA GLU A 1021 -6.58 13.32 53.35
C GLU A 1021 -7.14 13.71 54.71
N ASN A 1022 -8.14 12.98 55.19
CA ASN A 1022 -8.88 13.28 56.43
C ASN A 1022 -9.76 14.55 56.35
N ALA A 1023 -10.38 14.80 55.20
CA ALA A 1023 -11.47 15.76 55.04
C ALA A 1023 -12.41 15.33 53.91
N THR A 1024 -13.69 15.64 54.03
CA THR A 1024 -14.63 15.48 52.90
C THR A 1024 -14.35 16.52 51.83
N TYR A 1025 -14.80 16.28 50.60
CA TYR A 1025 -14.68 17.27 49.52
C TYR A 1025 -15.37 18.59 49.87
N ASP A 1026 -16.52 18.55 50.54
CA ASP A 1026 -17.26 19.75 50.93
C ASP A 1026 -16.48 20.57 51.97
N GLN A 1027 -15.79 19.91 52.90
CA GLN A 1027 -14.88 20.56 53.84
C GLN A 1027 -13.64 21.13 53.12
N ALA A 1028 -13.04 20.34 52.23
CA ALA A 1028 -11.85 20.73 51.48
C ALA A 1028 -12.11 21.96 50.59
N ILE A 1029 -13.21 21.97 49.84
CA ILE A 1029 -13.53 23.07 48.93
C ILE A 1029 -13.97 24.33 49.67
N ALA A 1030 -14.68 24.20 50.81
CA ALA A 1030 -15.04 25.34 51.65
C ALA A 1030 -13.82 25.98 52.33
N ALA A 1031 -12.80 25.18 52.64
CA ALA A 1031 -11.54 25.63 53.22
C ALA A 1031 -10.52 26.13 52.17
N TYR A 1032 -10.73 25.81 50.89
CA TYR A 1032 -9.76 26.11 49.83
C TYR A 1032 -9.48 27.61 49.73
N SER A 1033 -8.19 27.94 49.69
CA SER A 1033 -7.70 29.30 49.52
C SER A 1033 -6.46 29.28 48.63
N SER A 1034 -6.31 30.29 47.77
CA SER A 1034 -5.08 30.50 47.01
C SER A 1034 -3.88 30.76 47.92
N ASN A 1035 -4.13 31.24 49.15
CA ASN A 1035 -3.13 31.25 50.20
C ASN A 1035 -3.07 29.88 50.88
N GLU A 1036 -2.03 29.12 50.58
CA GLU A 1036 -1.88 27.75 51.07
C GLU A 1036 -1.75 27.66 52.60
N ASN A 1037 -1.14 28.65 53.26
CA ASN A 1037 -1.04 28.65 54.72
C ASN A 1037 -2.43 28.82 55.35
N THR A 1038 -3.28 29.67 54.77
CA THR A 1038 -4.68 29.78 55.16
C THR A 1038 -5.40 28.45 54.95
N PHE A 1039 -5.25 27.83 53.78
CA PHE A 1039 -5.89 26.55 53.45
C PHE A 1039 -5.52 25.42 54.43
N ARG A 1040 -4.24 25.31 54.81
CA ARG A 1040 -3.77 24.33 55.80
C ARG A 1040 -4.28 24.64 57.20
N SER A 1041 -4.29 25.92 57.60
CA SER A 1041 -4.77 26.32 58.94
C SER A 1041 -6.27 26.10 59.14
N SER A 1042 -7.07 26.14 58.08
CA SER A 1042 -8.51 25.86 58.14
C SER A 1042 -8.85 24.38 58.31
N LEU A 1043 -7.92 23.46 58.05
CA LEU A 1043 -8.10 22.02 58.21
C LEU A 1043 -6.92 21.40 59.00
N PRO A 1044 -6.80 21.70 60.31
CA PRO A 1044 -5.62 21.36 61.11
C PRO A 1044 -5.37 19.85 61.26
N ASN A 1045 -6.40 19.02 61.06
CA ASN A 1045 -6.32 17.56 61.14
C ASN A 1045 -6.15 16.88 59.77
N ALA A 1046 -6.17 17.64 58.67
CA ALA A 1046 -6.06 17.10 57.33
C ALA A 1046 -4.61 17.09 56.83
N MET A 1047 -4.24 16.05 56.10
CA MET A 1047 -2.96 15.99 55.40
C MET A 1047 -3.14 16.54 53.99
N ILE A 1048 -2.66 17.76 53.77
CA ILE A 1048 -2.82 18.46 52.48
C ILE A 1048 -1.54 18.31 51.66
N THR A 1049 -1.66 17.79 50.45
CA THR A 1049 -0.63 17.88 49.41
C THR A 1049 -1.12 18.80 48.31
N THR A 1050 -0.35 19.81 47.93
CA THR A 1050 -0.71 20.74 46.84
C THR A 1050 0.21 20.58 45.65
N TYR A 1051 -0.32 20.87 44.46
CA TYR A 1051 0.37 20.74 43.20
C TYR A 1051 0.21 22.03 42.41
N THR A 1052 1.30 22.52 41.82
CA THR A 1052 1.25 23.57 40.80
C THR A 1052 1.82 23.03 39.50
N TYR A 1053 1.37 23.58 38.36
CA TYR A 1053 1.76 23.16 37.04
C TYR A 1053 2.20 24.34 36.19
N LYS A 1054 3.22 24.10 35.36
CA LYS A 1054 3.53 24.95 34.19
C LYS A 1054 2.64 24.46 33.03
N PRO A 1055 1.73 25.29 32.49
CA PRO A 1055 0.78 24.88 31.45
C PRO A 1055 1.45 24.17 30.28
N LEU A 1056 0.89 23.03 29.84
CA LEU A 1056 1.40 22.17 28.76
C LEU A 1056 2.83 21.62 28.96
N VAL A 1057 3.43 21.77 30.14
CA VAL A 1057 4.79 21.29 30.45
C VAL A 1057 4.77 20.21 31.51
N GLY A 1058 4.16 20.47 32.66
CA GLY A 1058 4.07 19.50 33.76
C GLY A 1058 4.06 20.16 35.13
N ILE A 1059 4.16 19.33 36.18
CA ILE A 1059 4.19 19.77 37.58
C ILE A 1059 5.38 20.69 37.82
N SER A 1060 5.16 21.90 38.33
CA SER A 1060 6.22 22.81 38.76
C SER A 1060 6.58 22.65 40.24
N THR A 1061 5.59 22.41 41.12
CA THR A 1061 5.85 22.18 42.55
C THR A 1061 4.90 21.15 43.12
N ILE A 1062 5.40 20.35 44.06
CA ILE A 1062 4.59 19.53 44.97
C ILE A 1062 4.93 19.94 46.38
N ARG A 1063 3.94 20.32 47.19
CA ARG A 1063 4.16 20.60 48.60
C ARG A 1063 3.43 19.59 49.47
N ASP A 1064 4.20 18.83 50.24
CA ASP A 1064 3.71 17.69 51.01
C ASP A 1064 2.91 18.12 52.27
N PRO A 1065 2.31 17.18 53.03
CA PRO A 1065 1.59 17.49 54.26
C PRO A 1065 2.42 18.14 55.37
N LYS A 1066 3.74 17.92 55.36
CA LYS A 1066 4.68 18.51 56.33
C LYS A 1066 5.10 19.94 55.93
N GLY A 1067 4.70 20.40 54.76
CA GLY A 1067 5.00 21.72 54.23
C GLY A 1067 6.31 21.80 53.44
N TYR A 1068 6.97 20.67 53.18
CA TYR A 1068 8.17 20.62 52.34
C TYR A 1068 7.80 20.70 50.87
N THR A 1069 8.42 21.63 50.16
CA THR A 1069 8.19 21.83 48.73
C THR A 1069 9.25 21.10 47.92
N THR A 1070 8.82 20.20 47.05
CA THR A 1070 9.64 19.65 45.97
C THR A 1070 9.41 20.49 44.71
N THR A 1071 10.47 21.07 44.17
CA THR A 1071 10.40 21.92 42.97
C THR A 1071 10.89 21.16 41.75
N TYR A 1072 10.11 21.19 40.69
CA TYR A 1072 10.42 20.58 39.41
C TYR A 1072 10.74 21.70 38.43
N THR A 1073 11.98 21.71 37.97
CA THR A 1073 12.44 22.67 36.98
C THR A 1073 12.61 21.97 35.65
N TYR A 1074 12.35 22.72 34.58
CA TYR A 1074 12.39 22.23 33.22
C TYR A 1074 13.48 22.98 32.47
N ASP A 1075 14.14 22.29 31.55
CA ASP A 1075 15.05 22.92 30.62
C ASP A 1075 14.27 23.82 29.63
N ASP A 1076 14.99 24.55 28.78
CA ASP A 1076 14.40 25.40 27.73
C ASP A 1076 13.52 24.62 26.73
N LEU A 1077 13.56 23.28 26.80
CA LEU A 1077 12.83 22.35 25.95
C LEU A 1077 11.60 21.76 26.66
N ASN A 1078 11.23 22.31 27.82
CA ASN A 1078 10.11 21.86 28.65
C ASN A 1078 10.24 20.39 29.10
N ARG A 1079 11.47 19.87 29.20
CA ARG A 1079 11.74 18.54 29.77
C ARG A 1079 12.28 18.72 31.19
N GLN A 1080 11.86 17.87 32.12
CA GLN A 1080 12.20 17.99 33.53
C GLN A 1080 13.71 17.89 33.76
N GLN A 1081 14.39 19.00 34.05
CA GLN A 1081 15.84 19.06 34.21
C GLN A 1081 16.28 18.71 35.63
N PHE A 1082 15.67 19.33 36.64
CA PHE A 1082 16.01 19.10 38.05
C PHE A 1082 14.77 18.89 38.89
N VAL A 1083 14.86 17.97 39.84
CA VAL A 1083 14.00 17.88 41.02
C VAL A 1083 14.79 18.40 42.19
N LYS A 1084 14.25 19.40 42.88
CA LYS A 1084 14.90 20.05 44.01
C LYS A 1084 14.08 19.85 45.29
N ASP A 1085 14.75 19.69 46.42
CA ASP A 1085 14.13 19.67 47.74
C ASP A 1085 13.71 21.07 48.20
N ASN A 1086 13.22 21.15 49.43
CA ASN A 1086 12.73 22.38 50.05
C ASN A 1086 13.83 23.43 50.27
N ASP A 1087 15.09 23.01 50.39
CA ASP A 1087 16.24 23.90 50.56
C ASP A 1087 16.85 24.30 49.19
N GLY A 1088 16.24 23.85 48.09
CA GLY A 1088 16.71 24.09 46.73
C GLY A 1088 17.86 23.19 46.28
N LYS A 1089 18.21 22.15 47.06
CA LYS A 1089 19.24 21.17 46.69
C LYS A 1089 18.67 20.16 45.69
N ILE A 1090 19.50 19.71 44.77
CA ILE A 1090 19.11 18.77 43.72
C ILE A 1090 18.93 17.38 44.34
N LEU A 1091 17.70 16.86 44.28
CA LEU A 1091 17.36 15.47 44.60
C LEU A 1091 17.59 14.55 43.41
N SER A 1092 17.31 15.05 42.21
CA SER A 1092 17.52 14.33 40.96
C SER A 1092 17.83 15.31 39.84
N GLU A 1093 18.76 14.94 39.00
CA GLU A 1093 19.11 15.63 37.75
C GLU A 1093 18.86 14.68 36.59
N ASN A 1094 18.08 15.12 35.62
CA ASN A 1094 17.90 14.37 34.38
C ASN A 1094 18.77 15.01 33.31
N GLN A 1095 19.76 14.24 32.87
CA GLN A 1095 20.52 14.57 31.67
C GLN A 1095 19.89 13.83 30.50
N TYR A 1096 19.22 14.59 29.64
CA TYR A 1096 18.56 14.05 28.46
C TYR A 1096 19.59 13.79 27.36
N HIS A 1097 20.09 12.56 27.34
CA HIS A 1097 20.73 12.00 26.17
C HIS A 1097 19.62 11.53 25.23
N TYR A 1098 19.51 12.13 24.05
CA TYR A 1098 18.60 11.57 23.05
C TYR A 1098 19.03 10.13 22.79
N LYS A 1099 18.10 9.18 23.00
CA LYS A 1099 18.28 7.80 22.59
C LYS A 1099 18.25 7.82 21.07
N ASN A 1100 19.43 7.84 20.47
CA ASN A 1100 19.62 7.87 19.03
C ASN A 1100 19.14 6.58 18.37
#